data_AF-A0A2I4GUZ6-F1
#
_entry.id   AF-A0A2I4GUZ6-F1
#
_cell.length_a   1.000
_cell.length_b   1.000
_cell.length_c   1.000
_cell.angle_alpha   90.00
_cell.angle_beta   90.00
_cell.angle_gamma   90.00
#
_symmetry.space_group_name_H-M   'P 1'
#
loop_
_entity.id
_entity.type
_entity.pdbx_description
1 polymer ?
#
loop_
_entity_poly.entity_id
_entity_poly.type
_entity_poly.pdbx_seq_one_letter_code
_entity_poly.pdbx_strand_id
1 'polypeptide(L)'
;MAKLLILVLVVVGLMGPGWSAETGRKAPWRIHTLFSVECQNYFDWQTVGLMHSFRKARQPGPITRLLSCTEEEKKNYRGMGLAPTLEVPSMSRHPRTGDWYPAINKPAGVVHWLKHSKDADNVDWVVILDADMIIRGPIIPWELGAEKGKPVAAYYGYLIGCDNALAKLHTKHPELCDKVGGLLAMHIDDLRALAPLWLSKTEEVREDRAHWSTNLTGDIYGKGWISEMYGYSFGAAEVGLQHKINDNLMIYPGYIPREGVEPILLHYGLPFSVGNWSFSKLDHHEDDIVYDCGRLFPEPPFPREVHLMESDPNKRRALFLSIECIHTLNEGLLLQHKANGCSKPTWSKYLSFLRSKTFAELTRPKLLTPATIQTEKESIQAVPKQFIAEPGRQYPKIHTIFSTECITYFDWQTVGLVHSFHLSGQPGNITRLLSCSDEDLKQYTGHDLAPTHYVPSMSKHPLTGDWYPAINKPAAVLHWLNHANIDAEFIVILDADMILRGPITPWEFNAERGRPVSTPYEYLIGCDNELAKLHTRHPDACDKVGGVIIMHIDDLRNFALLWLHKTEEVRADKAHYAKNITGDIYESGWISEMYGYSFGAAELKLRHLITREILIYPGYIPEPGVKYRVFHYGLEFRVGNWSFDKANYRDVEMVNRCWAKFPDPPDPSTLDHTNEDVLQRDLLSIECIKTLNEALRLHHEKRNCLDPSTLSTSRPNTAKEIAMSRKFGSFDEINAARSNHLPNNNSHGLSKPAVIDRMFSSFRFWLVALWAFAGFGFLAVMFVVFSSRKKRTRGKNYRNKRRSSHT
;
A
#
# COMPACT_ATOMS: atom_id res chain seq x y z
N MET A 1 -39.74 -24.77 -53.50
CA MET A 1 -40.37 -25.49 -52.38
C MET A 1 -39.65 -26.78 -51.95
N ALA A 2 -38.53 -27.20 -52.57
CA ALA A 2 -37.76 -28.36 -52.10
C ALA A 2 -36.40 -28.01 -51.44
N LYS A 3 -35.84 -26.81 -51.70
CA LYS A 3 -34.58 -26.37 -51.06
C LYS A 3 -34.75 -25.64 -49.72
N LEU A 4 -35.99 -25.30 -49.34
CA LEU A 4 -36.28 -24.65 -48.04
C LEU A 4 -36.62 -25.67 -46.94
N LEU A 5 -37.01 -26.90 -47.31
CA LEU A 5 -37.34 -27.95 -46.33
C LEU A 5 -36.09 -28.62 -45.73
N ILE A 6 -34.97 -28.62 -46.45
CA ILE A 6 -33.72 -29.24 -45.99
C ILE A 6 -32.99 -28.33 -44.97
N LEU A 7 -33.16 -27.01 -45.07
CA LEU A 7 -32.54 -26.07 -44.13
C LEU A 7 -33.27 -26.01 -42.77
N VAL A 8 -34.57 -26.33 -42.74
CA VAL A 8 -35.36 -26.33 -41.49
C VAL A 8 -35.18 -27.63 -40.69
N LEU A 9 -34.89 -28.76 -41.35
CA LEU A 9 -34.60 -30.03 -40.67
C LEU A 9 -33.21 -30.07 -40.01
N VAL A 10 -32.25 -29.26 -40.47
CA VAL A 10 -30.93 -29.14 -39.81
C VAL A 10 -30.98 -28.22 -38.59
N VAL A 11 -31.95 -27.30 -38.51
CA VAL A 11 -32.05 -26.36 -37.37
C VAL A 11 -32.96 -26.87 -36.25
N VAL A 12 -33.90 -27.78 -36.53
CA VAL A 12 -34.79 -28.35 -35.49
C VAL A 12 -34.23 -29.62 -34.83
N GLY A 13 -33.17 -30.22 -35.38
CA GLY A 13 -32.43 -31.32 -34.74
C GLY A 13 -31.49 -30.92 -33.60
N LEU A 14 -31.35 -29.61 -33.33
CA LEU A 14 -30.46 -29.05 -32.29
C LEU A 14 -31.20 -28.61 -31.02
N MET A 15 -32.49 -28.93 -30.88
CA MET A 15 -33.29 -28.62 -29.69
C MET A 15 -34.13 -29.84 -29.24
N GLY A 16 -33.44 -30.85 -28.74
CA GLY A 16 -33.95 -31.92 -27.88
C GLY A 16 -32.94 -32.16 -26.75
N PRO A 17 -33.32 -32.73 -25.59
CA PRO A 17 -32.56 -32.67 -24.35
C PRO A 17 -31.32 -33.56 -24.42
N GLY A 18 -30.29 -33.05 -25.09
CA GLY A 18 -28.97 -33.63 -25.08
C GLY A 18 -28.42 -33.49 -23.68
N TRP A 19 -28.38 -34.61 -22.96
CA TRP A 19 -27.35 -34.86 -21.97
C TRP A 19 -26.03 -34.31 -22.52
N SER A 20 -25.65 -33.13 -22.01
CA SER A 20 -24.30 -32.66 -22.17
C SER A 20 -23.46 -33.64 -21.38
N ALA A 21 -22.96 -34.66 -22.07
CA ALA A 21 -21.85 -35.45 -21.59
C ALA A 21 -20.74 -34.44 -21.31
N GLU A 22 -20.62 -34.07 -20.03
CA GLU A 22 -19.41 -33.48 -19.49
C GLU A 22 -18.29 -34.42 -19.93
N THR A 23 -17.50 -33.98 -20.91
CA THR A 23 -16.11 -34.41 -20.99
C THR A 23 -15.41 -33.77 -19.79
N GLY A 24 -15.76 -34.23 -18.59
CA GLY A 24 -15.05 -33.96 -17.38
C GLY A 24 -13.68 -34.58 -17.58
N ARG A 25 -12.68 -33.74 -17.84
CA ARG A 25 -11.34 -34.06 -17.38
C ARG A 25 -11.51 -34.33 -15.89
N LYS A 26 -11.54 -35.61 -15.50
CA LYS A 26 -11.50 -35.99 -14.08
C LYS A 26 -10.31 -35.23 -13.52
N ALA A 27 -10.58 -34.34 -12.56
CA ALA A 27 -9.51 -33.62 -11.88
C ALA A 27 -8.47 -34.66 -11.45
N PRO A 28 -7.17 -34.40 -11.67
CA PRO A 28 -6.13 -35.40 -11.42
C PRO A 28 -6.11 -35.85 -9.95
N TRP A 29 -6.67 -35.03 -9.05
CA TRP A 29 -6.70 -35.26 -7.61
C TRP A 29 -8.06 -34.87 -7.02
N ARG A 30 -8.39 -35.46 -5.86
CA ARG A 30 -9.62 -35.20 -5.11
C ARG A 30 -9.42 -34.02 -4.16
N ILE A 31 -10.32 -33.05 -4.19
CA ILE A 31 -10.33 -31.86 -3.32
C ILE A 31 -11.49 -31.98 -2.33
N HIS A 32 -11.28 -31.55 -1.08
CA HIS A 32 -12.34 -31.35 -0.09
C HIS A 32 -12.21 -29.96 0.54
N THR A 33 -13.32 -29.23 0.68
CA THR A 33 -13.34 -27.92 1.34
C THR A 33 -13.91 -28.03 2.76
N LEU A 34 -13.25 -27.41 3.74
CA LEU A 34 -13.69 -27.35 5.14
C LEU A 34 -13.88 -25.91 5.57
N PHE A 35 -14.85 -25.69 6.45
CA PHE A 35 -14.97 -24.45 7.22
C PHE A 35 -15.58 -24.76 8.58
N SER A 36 -15.21 -23.98 9.60
CA SER A 36 -15.64 -24.19 10.98
C SER A 36 -16.59 -23.10 11.44
N VAL A 37 -17.64 -23.48 12.16
CA VAL A 37 -18.64 -22.56 12.73
C VAL A 37 -19.22 -23.07 14.04
N GLU A 38 -19.97 -22.21 14.73
CA GLU A 38 -20.73 -22.56 15.93
C GLU A 38 -22.25 -22.53 15.69
N CYS A 39 -23.03 -23.15 16.59
CA CYS A 39 -24.50 -23.18 16.56
C CYS A 39 -25.14 -21.81 16.89
N GLN A 40 -24.90 -20.78 16.08
CA GLN A 40 -25.40 -19.42 16.31
C GLN A 40 -25.90 -18.76 15.03
N ASN A 41 -26.87 -17.85 15.15
CA ASN A 41 -27.42 -17.07 14.03
C ASN A 41 -26.31 -16.32 13.28
N TYR A 42 -25.29 -15.83 14.00
CA TYR A 42 -24.11 -15.18 13.44
C TYR A 42 -23.46 -15.99 12.31
N PHE A 43 -23.30 -17.29 12.52
CA PHE A 43 -22.68 -18.18 11.55
C PHE A 43 -23.66 -18.73 10.51
N ASP A 44 -24.96 -18.69 10.77
CA ASP A 44 -25.97 -19.18 9.84
C ASP A 44 -26.00 -18.34 8.56
N TRP A 45 -26.04 -17.01 8.68
CA TRP A 45 -26.06 -16.14 7.50
C TRP A 45 -24.72 -16.15 6.76
N GLN A 46 -23.60 -16.33 7.48
CA GLN A 46 -22.28 -16.52 6.88
C GLN A 46 -22.20 -17.84 6.10
N THR A 47 -22.73 -18.93 6.68
CA THR A 47 -22.85 -20.24 6.03
C THR A 47 -23.65 -20.14 4.73
N VAL A 48 -24.75 -19.39 4.73
CA VAL A 48 -25.55 -19.15 3.51
C VAL A 48 -24.71 -18.44 2.43
N GLY A 49 -23.97 -17.40 2.81
CA GLY A 49 -23.06 -16.67 1.92
C GLY A 49 -21.99 -17.55 1.30
N LEU A 50 -21.27 -18.30 2.14
CA LEU A 50 -20.20 -19.20 1.70
C LEU A 50 -20.74 -20.32 0.82
N MET A 51 -21.82 -21.00 1.21
CA MET A 51 -22.42 -22.09 0.42
C MET A 51 -23.00 -21.61 -0.91
N HIS A 52 -23.56 -20.40 -0.96
CA HIS A 52 -24.02 -19.80 -2.20
C HIS A 52 -22.84 -19.49 -3.14
N SER A 53 -21.83 -18.81 -2.63
CA SER A 53 -20.63 -18.45 -3.41
C SER A 53 -19.85 -19.68 -3.87
N PHE A 54 -19.73 -20.73 -3.05
CA PHE A 54 -19.16 -22.04 -3.39
C PHE A 54 -19.81 -22.64 -4.64
N ARG A 55 -21.14 -22.72 -4.66
CA ARG A 55 -21.91 -23.25 -5.81
C ARG A 55 -21.75 -22.34 -7.04
N LYS A 56 -21.79 -21.03 -6.82
CA LYS A 56 -21.72 -20.03 -7.89
C LYS A 56 -20.36 -20.02 -8.58
N ALA A 57 -19.28 -20.10 -7.81
CA ALA A 57 -17.89 -20.18 -8.28
C ALA A 57 -17.56 -21.52 -8.95
N ARG A 58 -18.42 -22.53 -8.79
CA ARG A 58 -18.20 -23.92 -9.24
C ARG A 58 -16.95 -24.52 -8.60
N GLN A 59 -16.77 -24.29 -7.30
CA GLN A 59 -15.68 -24.89 -6.54
C GLN A 59 -15.74 -26.42 -6.67
N PRO A 60 -14.65 -27.09 -7.09
CA PRO A 60 -14.64 -28.53 -7.23
C PRO A 60 -14.60 -29.24 -5.87
N GLY A 61 -15.11 -30.47 -5.85
CA GLY A 61 -15.12 -31.33 -4.66
C GLY A 61 -16.28 -31.06 -3.69
N PRO A 62 -16.47 -31.92 -2.69
CA PRO A 62 -17.40 -31.68 -1.58
C PRO A 62 -16.91 -30.57 -0.64
N ILE A 63 -17.86 -29.99 0.10
CA ILE A 63 -17.62 -29.06 1.21
C ILE A 63 -18.27 -29.60 2.48
N THR A 64 -17.56 -29.55 3.60
CA THR A 64 -18.08 -29.94 4.93
C THR A 64 -17.95 -28.79 5.92
N ARG A 65 -19.06 -28.49 6.58
CA ARG A 65 -19.15 -27.60 7.72
C ARG A 65 -18.82 -28.36 9.00
N LEU A 66 -17.80 -27.91 9.73
CA LEU A 66 -17.45 -28.40 11.06
C LEU A 66 -18.23 -27.58 12.07
N LEU A 67 -19.29 -28.16 12.62
CA LEU A 67 -20.25 -27.45 13.44
C LEU A 67 -20.04 -27.80 14.93
N SER A 68 -19.49 -26.84 15.69
CA SER A 68 -19.28 -26.94 17.13
C SER A 68 -20.49 -26.41 17.88
N CYS A 69 -21.11 -27.24 18.71
CA CYS A 69 -22.28 -26.84 19.50
C CYS A 69 -22.17 -27.36 20.92
N THR A 70 -22.66 -26.59 21.87
CA THR A 70 -23.03 -27.11 23.19
C THR A 70 -24.33 -27.90 23.11
N GLU A 71 -24.56 -28.78 24.09
CA GLU A 71 -25.82 -29.55 24.18
C GLU A 71 -27.04 -28.63 24.35
N GLU A 72 -26.89 -27.47 24.99
CA GLU A 72 -27.94 -26.46 25.10
C GLU A 72 -28.25 -25.80 23.75
N GLU A 73 -27.23 -25.31 23.03
CA GLU A 73 -27.41 -24.65 21.73
C GLU A 73 -28.06 -25.60 20.71
N LYS A 74 -27.63 -26.86 20.71
CA LYS A 74 -28.09 -27.87 19.76
C LYS A 74 -29.59 -28.17 19.86
N LYS A 75 -30.18 -28.14 21.05
CA LYS A 75 -31.61 -28.48 21.27
C LYS A 75 -32.56 -27.66 20.41
N ASN A 76 -32.23 -26.39 20.18
CA ASN A 76 -33.08 -25.43 19.46
C ASN A 76 -32.43 -24.90 18.17
N TYR A 77 -31.30 -25.47 17.76
CA TYR A 77 -30.58 -24.98 16.58
C TYR A 77 -31.32 -25.33 15.28
N ARG A 78 -31.63 -24.29 14.49
CA ARG A 78 -32.41 -24.40 13.25
C ARG A 78 -31.55 -24.63 12.01
N GLY A 79 -30.24 -24.38 12.11
CA GLY A 79 -29.34 -24.26 10.95
C GLY A 79 -28.70 -25.55 10.47
N MET A 80 -29.14 -26.73 10.95
CA MET A 80 -28.52 -28.02 10.58
C MET A 80 -28.52 -28.28 9.06
N GLY A 81 -29.54 -27.82 8.34
CA GLY A 81 -29.68 -28.03 6.89
C GLY A 81 -28.96 -27.03 5.99
N LEU A 82 -28.21 -26.07 6.53
CA LEU A 82 -27.60 -24.99 5.73
C LEU A 82 -26.41 -25.47 4.85
N ALA A 83 -25.70 -26.50 5.30
CA ALA A 83 -24.55 -27.09 4.61
C ALA A 83 -24.40 -28.58 4.96
N PRO A 84 -23.70 -29.39 4.14
CA PRO A 84 -23.25 -30.72 4.58
C PRO A 84 -22.41 -30.55 5.84
N THR A 85 -22.82 -31.19 6.94
CA THR A 85 -22.32 -30.86 8.28
C THR A 85 -21.75 -32.11 8.95
N LEU A 86 -20.55 -31.97 9.51
CA LEU A 86 -20.04 -32.86 10.55
C LEU A 86 -20.17 -32.13 11.89
N GLU A 87 -20.93 -32.72 12.79
CA GLU A 87 -20.99 -32.24 14.17
C GLU A 87 -19.68 -32.57 14.89
N VAL A 88 -19.13 -31.58 15.57
CA VAL A 88 -17.89 -31.72 16.33
C VAL A 88 -18.14 -31.27 17.78
N PRO A 89 -17.48 -31.88 18.78
CA PRO A 89 -17.60 -31.44 20.16
C PRO A 89 -17.15 -29.98 20.30
N SER A 90 -17.93 -29.16 21.01
CA SER A 90 -17.52 -27.79 21.30
C SER A 90 -16.38 -27.78 22.32
N MET A 91 -15.30 -27.10 21.96
CA MET A 91 -14.20 -26.69 22.84
C MET A 91 -14.24 -25.19 23.16
N SER A 92 -15.35 -24.48 22.84
CA SER A 92 -15.48 -23.04 23.15
C SER A 92 -15.22 -22.75 24.62
N ARG A 93 -15.57 -23.70 25.52
CA ARG A 93 -15.11 -23.71 26.90
C ARG A 93 -14.14 -24.86 27.09
N HIS A 94 -12.88 -24.55 27.33
CA HIS A 94 -11.82 -25.56 27.40
C HIS A 94 -12.08 -26.54 28.56
N PRO A 95 -12.08 -27.86 28.32
CA PRO A 95 -12.54 -28.85 29.31
C PRO A 95 -11.67 -28.93 30.57
N ARG A 96 -10.38 -28.57 30.48
CA ARG A 96 -9.45 -28.62 31.63
C ARG A 96 -9.38 -27.31 32.39
N THR A 97 -9.22 -26.20 31.68
CA THR A 97 -8.99 -24.88 32.30
C THR A 97 -10.27 -24.07 32.52
N GLY A 98 -11.36 -24.46 31.85
CA GLY A 98 -12.62 -23.72 31.86
C GLY A 98 -12.57 -22.38 31.09
N ASP A 99 -11.44 -22.06 30.45
CA ASP A 99 -11.28 -20.84 29.66
C ASP A 99 -12.27 -20.79 28.50
N TRP A 100 -12.89 -19.63 28.31
CA TRP A 100 -13.80 -19.43 27.19
C TRP A 100 -13.03 -18.84 26.00
N TYR A 101 -12.83 -19.65 24.97
CA TYR A 101 -12.13 -19.31 23.74
C TYR A 101 -12.73 -20.04 22.52
N PRO A 102 -13.82 -19.50 21.92
CA PRO A 102 -14.51 -20.07 20.76
C PRO A 102 -13.61 -20.50 19.59
N ALA A 103 -12.58 -19.71 19.26
CA ALA A 103 -11.79 -19.93 18.05
C ALA A 103 -11.03 -21.28 18.06
N ILE A 104 -10.76 -21.88 19.23
CA ILE A 104 -10.14 -23.22 19.33
C ILE A 104 -10.97 -24.33 18.67
N ASN A 105 -12.26 -24.09 18.43
CA ASN A 105 -13.12 -25.02 17.72
C ASN A 105 -12.64 -25.34 16.31
N LYS A 106 -11.95 -24.40 15.65
CA LYS A 106 -11.43 -24.61 14.29
C LYS A 106 -10.37 -25.72 14.26
N PRO A 107 -9.25 -25.66 15.00
CA PRO A 107 -8.30 -26.77 15.06
C PRO A 107 -8.90 -28.06 15.65
N ALA A 108 -9.73 -27.95 16.69
CA ALA A 108 -10.38 -29.11 17.29
C ALA A 108 -11.30 -29.85 16.30
N GLY A 109 -12.09 -29.10 15.53
CA GLY A 109 -12.98 -29.62 14.51
C GLY A 109 -12.22 -30.29 13.37
N VAL A 110 -11.07 -29.73 12.96
CA VAL A 110 -10.21 -30.34 11.92
C VAL A 110 -9.63 -31.67 12.41
N VAL A 111 -9.12 -31.73 13.65
CA VAL A 111 -8.66 -32.98 14.28
C VAL A 111 -9.79 -34.00 14.35
N HIS A 112 -10.99 -33.58 14.74
CA HIS A 112 -12.16 -34.44 14.81
C HIS A 112 -12.57 -34.97 13.42
N TRP A 113 -12.56 -34.12 12.38
CA TRP A 113 -12.87 -34.51 11.02
C TRP A 113 -11.89 -35.55 10.48
N LEU A 114 -10.57 -35.35 10.68
CA LEU A 114 -9.55 -36.32 10.28
C LEU A 114 -9.73 -37.69 10.94
N LYS A 115 -10.24 -37.72 12.18
CA LYS A 115 -10.40 -38.94 12.96
C LYS A 115 -11.70 -39.69 12.68
N HIS A 116 -12.77 -38.98 12.34
CA HIS A 116 -14.12 -39.54 12.33
C HIS A 116 -14.84 -39.46 10.98
N SER A 117 -14.36 -38.63 10.05
CA SER A 117 -14.99 -38.51 8.73
C SER A 117 -14.39 -39.50 7.74
N LYS A 118 -15.26 -40.26 7.04
CA LYS A 118 -14.84 -41.11 5.91
C LYS A 118 -14.32 -40.29 4.73
N ASP A 119 -14.71 -39.02 4.63
CA ASP A 119 -14.24 -38.14 3.55
C ASP A 119 -12.73 -37.85 3.69
N ALA A 120 -12.22 -37.83 4.92
CA ALA A 120 -10.80 -37.61 5.21
C ALA A 120 -9.90 -38.77 4.75
N ASP A 121 -10.46 -39.96 4.53
CA ASP A 121 -9.74 -41.13 4.00
C ASP A 121 -9.64 -41.11 2.46
N ASN A 122 -10.49 -40.33 1.79
CA ASN A 122 -10.70 -40.36 0.35
C ASN A 122 -10.48 -38.98 -0.31
N VAL A 123 -9.47 -38.25 0.15
CA VAL A 123 -9.10 -36.91 -0.34
C VAL A 123 -7.59 -36.82 -0.53
N ASP A 124 -7.15 -36.01 -1.50
CA ASP A 124 -5.72 -35.73 -1.73
C ASP A 124 -5.36 -34.31 -1.24
N TRP A 125 -6.24 -33.34 -1.48
CA TRP A 125 -6.04 -31.93 -1.14
C TRP A 125 -7.19 -31.36 -0.33
N VAL A 126 -6.86 -30.58 0.70
CA VAL A 126 -7.84 -29.93 1.57
C VAL A 126 -7.72 -28.42 1.44
N VAL A 127 -8.86 -27.74 1.29
CA VAL A 127 -8.98 -26.28 1.35
C VAL A 127 -9.76 -25.91 2.61
N ILE A 128 -9.16 -25.18 3.54
CA ILE A 128 -9.82 -24.69 4.75
C ILE A 128 -10.08 -23.19 4.57
N LEU A 129 -11.32 -22.77 4.80
CA LEU A 129 -11.78 -21.39 4.69
C LEU A 129 -12.43 -20.91 5.99
N ASP A 130 -12.46 -19.60 6.20
CA ASP A 130 -13.31 -18.99 7.22
C ASP A 130 -14.76 -18.84 6.72
N ALA A 131 -15.72 -18.80 7.65
CA ALA A 131 -17.14 -18.71 7.31
C ALA A 131 -17.52 -17.36 6.69
N ASP A 132 -16.78 -16.29 7.01
CA ASP A 132 -16.99 -14.93 6.53
C ASP A 132 -16.30 -14.64 5.18
N MET A 133 -16.32 -15.62 4.28
CA MET A 133 -15.69 -15.52 2.96
C MET A 133 -16.67 -15.69 1.81
N ILE A 134 -16.45 -14.94 0.72
CA ILE A 134 -17.14 -15.09 -0.56
C ILE A 134 -16.17 -15.62 -1.61
N ILE A 135 -16.46 -16.83 -2.11
CA ILE A 135 -15.69 -17.45 -3.19
C ILE A 135 -16.13 -16.83 -4.53
N ARG A 136 -15.23 -16.09 -5.17
CA ARG A 136 -15.45 -15.48 -6.49
C ARG A 136 -14.97 -16.39 -7.62
N GLY A 137 -14.03 -17.30 -7.36
CA GLY A 137 -13.44 -18.22 -8.34
C GLY A 137 -13.02 -19.55 -7.72
N PRO A 138 -12.85 -20.62 -8.51
CA PRO A 138 -12.44 -21.91 -7.98
C PRO A 138 -11.01 -21.84 -7.39
N ILE A 139 -10.86 -22.39 -6.19
CA ILE A 139 -9.62 -22.52 -5.42
C ILE A 139 -9.11 -23.94 -5.64
N ILE A 140 -8.14 -24.10 -6.56
CA ILE A 140 -7.59 -25.39 -6.97
C ILE A 140 -6.14 -25.48 -6.47
N PRO A 141 -5.83 -26.27 -5.43
CA PRO A 141 -4.53 -26.21 -4.73
C PRO A 141 -3.31 -26.33 -5.64
N TRP A 142 -3.28 -27.29 -6.56
CA TRP A 142 -2.16 -27.47 -7.47
C TRP A 142 -2.07 -26.40 -8.58
N GLU A 143 -3.18 -25.75 -8.95
CA GLU A 143 -3.14 -24.58 -9.86
C GLU A 143 -2.63 -23.33 -9.15
N LEU A 144 -2.79 -23.27 -7.82
CA LEU A 144 -2.16 -22.28 -6.96
C LEU A 144 -0.69 -22.60 -6.64
N GLY A 145 -0.18 -23.73 -7.13
CA GLY A 145 1.18 -24.19 -6.91
C GLY A 145 1.41 -24.92 -5.58
N ALA A 146 0.37 -25.32 -4.85
CA ALA A 146 0.55 -26.09 -3.62
C ALA A 146 1.25 -27.44 -3.91
N GLU A 147 2.20 -27.80 -3.06
CA GLU A 147 2.94 -29.06 -3.09
C GLU A 147 2.91 -29.70 -1.69
N LYS A 148 3.14 -31.01 -1.59
CA LYS A 148 3.30 -31.66 -0.28
C LYS A 148 4.49 -31.04 0.46
N GLY A 149 4.30 -30.65 1.72
CA GLY A 149 5.25 -29.88 2.53
C GLY A 149 5.28 -28.38 2.23
N LYS A 150 4.62 -27.91 1.15
CA LYS A 150 4.55 -26.51 0.74
C LYS A 150 3.11 -26.06 0.46
N PRO A 151 2.29 -25.91 1.51
CA PRO A 151 0.92 -25.45 1.38
C PRO A 151 0.84 -24.03 0.79
N VAL A 152 -0.30 -23.67 0.19
CA VAL A 152 -0.60 -22.30 -0.21
C VAL A 152 -1.50 -21.65 0.82
N ALA A 153 -1.21 -20.41 1.20
CA ALA A 153 -2.05 -19.65 2.11
C ALA A 153 -2.08 -18.15 1.80
N ALA A 154 -3.11 -17.46 2.29
CA ALA A 154 -3.16 -16.00 2.27
C ALA A 154 -2.32 -15.40 3.42
N TYR A 155 -1.77 -14.21 3.18
CA TYR A 155 -0.92 -13.50 4.13
C TYR A 155 -1.70 -12.76 5.21
N TYR A 156 -1.33 -12.97 6.47
CA TYR A 156 -1.92 -12.34 7.66
C TYR A 156 -0.85 -11.51 8.39
N GLY A 157 -0.52 -10.33 7.83
CA GLY A 157 0.61 -9.52 8.30
C GLY A 157 0.55 -9.04 9.76
N TYR A 158 -0.62 -9.06 10.39
CA TYR A 158 -0.80 -8.69 11.79
C TYR A 158 -0.31 -9.77 12.78
N LEU A 159 0.08 -10.97 12.30
CA LEU A 159 0.70 -12.01 13.12
C LEU A 159 2.19 -11.70 13.42
N ILE A 160 2.46 -10.55 14.03
CA ILE A 160 3.83 -10.06 14.30
C ILE A 160 4.66 -10.97 15.24
N GLY A 161 4.01 -11.88 15.95
CA GLY A 161 4.60 -12.87 16.86
C GLY A 161 5.51 -13.87 16.18
N CYS A 162 5.34 -14.09 14.86
CA CYS A 162 6.31 -14.87 14.08
C CYS A 162 7.69 -14.20 14.00
N ASP A 163 7.77 -12.87 14.14
CA ASP A 163 9.02 -12.11 13.97
C ASP A 163 9.69 -11.72 15.31
N ASN A 164 9.13 -12.17 16.44
CA ASN A 164 9.59 -11.73 17.75
C ASN A 164 9.78 -12.90 18.73
N ALA A 165 9.87 -12.57 20.03
CA ALA A 165 10.12 -13.55 21.07
C ALA A 165 9.03 -14.65 21.15
N LEU A 166 7.79 -14.34 20.75
CA LEU A 166 6.67 -15.27 20.82
C LEU A 166 6.93 -16.56 20.03
N ALA A 167 7.50 -16.46 18.81
CA ALA A 167 7.89 -17.63 18.03
C ALA A 167 8.93 -18.49 18.76
N LYS A 168 9.93 -17.88 19.39
CA LYS A 168 10.97 -18.61 20.13
C LYS A 168 10.44 -19.28 21.41
N LEU A 169 9.36 -18.75 21.98
CA LEU A 169 8.69 -19.33 23.14
C LEU A 169 7.88 -20.57 22.75
N HIS A 170 7.22 -20.53 21.59
CA HIS A 170 6.18 -21.50 21.24
C HIS A 170 6.51 -22.42 20.05
N THR A 171 7.67 -22.29 19.43
CA THR A 171 8.15 -23.27 18.44
C THR A 171 9.66 -23.46 18.51
N LYS A 172 10.10 -24.69 18.24
CA LYS A 172 11.53 -25.01 18.05
C LYS A 172 12.08 -24.53 16.70
N HIS A 173 11.19 -24.18 15.78
CA HIS A 173 11.50 -23.78 14.41
C HIS A 173 10.97 -22.38 14.10
N PRO A 174 11.38 -21.33 14.86
CA PRO A 174 10.89 -19.97 14.65
C PRO A 174 11.19 -19.45 13.23
N GLU A 175 12.22 -19.97 12.57
CA GLU A 175 12.57 -19.67 11.18
C GLU A 175 11.54 -20.15 10.14
N LEU A 176 10.63 -21.05 10.53
CA LEU A 176 9.54 -21.56 9.69
C LEU A 176 8.17 -20.99 10.06
N CYS A 177 8.10 -19.98 10.93
CA CYS A 177 6.84 -19.32 11.28
C CYS A 177 6.37 -18.40 10.15
N ASP A 178 5.47 -18.90 9.32
CA ASP A 178 4.83 -18.09 8.28
C ASP A 178 3.62 -17.34 8.83
N LYS A 179 3.46 -16.05 8.48
CA LYS A 179 2.29 -15.24 8.85
C LYS A 179 1.10 -15.50 7.93
N VAL A 180 0.38 -16.57 8.18
CA VAL A 180 -0.65 -17.06 7.26
C VAL A 180 -1.99 -17.29 7.94
N GLY A 181 -3.07 -17.17 7.17
CA GLY A 181 -4.42 -17.42 7.66
C GLY A 181 -5.48 -17.28 6.58
N GLY A 182 -6.74 -17.51 6.97
CA GLY A 182 -7.91 -17.33 6.11
C GLY A 182 -8.10 -18.43 5.08
N LEU A 183 -7.28 -18.42 4.04
CA LEU A 183 -7.21 -19.47 3.02
C LEU A 183 -6.05 -20.39 3.34
N LEU A 184 -6.32 -21.68 3.53
CA LEU A 184 -5.29 -22.71 3.70
C LEU A 184 -5.54 -23.85 2.70
N ALA A 185 -4.61 -24.07 1.77
CA ALA A 185 -4.69 -25.11 0.75
C ALA A 185 -3.48 -26.04 0.83
N MET A 186 -3.68 -27.30 1.22
CA MET A 186 -2.58 -28.21 1.54
C MET A 186 -2.90 -29.68 1.21
N HIS A 187 -1.85 -30.50 1.13
CA HIS A 187 -2.00 -31.94 0.94
C HIS A 187 -2.52 -32.60 2.21
N ILE A 188 -3.32 -33.67 2.09
CA ILE A 188 -3.94 -34.35 3.24
C ILE A 188 -2.92 -34.86 4.26
N ASP A 189 -1.76 -35.32 3.79
CA ASP A 189 -0.69 -35.80 4.69
C ASP A 189 -0.09 -34.69 5.55
N ASP A 190 0.03 -33.48 4.99
CA ASP A 190 0.52 -32.32 5.74
C ASP A 190 -0.50 -31.92 6.80
N LEU A 191 -1.79 -31.94 6.44
CA LEU A 191 -2.88 -31.66 7.38
C LEU A 191 -2.93 -32.69 8.52
N ARG A 192 -2.68 -33.98 8.24
CA ARG A 192 -2.63 -35.04 9.25
C ARG A 192 -1.50 -34.84 10.26
N ALA A 193 -0.33 -34.37 9.80
CA ALA A 193 0.79 -34.04 10.67
C ALA A 193 0.53 -32.75 11.47
N LEU A 194 -0.06 -31.74 10.82
CA LEU A 194 -0.31 -30.42 11.38
C LEU A 194 -1.44 -30.40 12.40
N ALA A 195 -2.59 -31.00 12.11
CA ALA A 195 -3.81 -30.77 12.89
C ALA A 195 -3.66 -31.03 14.41
N PRO A 196 -2.99 -32.10 14.88
CA PRO A 196 -2.76 -32.28 16.31
C PRO A 196 -1.90 -31.17 16.93
N LEU A 197 -0.86 -30.72 16.20
CA LEU A 197 0.03 -29.66 16.63
C LEU A 197 -0.65 -28.29 16.61
N TRP A 198 -1.49 -28.02 15.61
CA TRP A 198 -2.31 -26.82 15.55
C TRP A 198 -3.15 -26.69 16.84
N LEU A 199 -3.89 -27.75 17.21
CA LEU A 199 -4.68 -27.75 18.44
C LEU A 199 -3.82 -27.54 19.69
N SER A 200 -2.73 -28.32 19.85
CA SER A 200 -1.90 -28.22 21.06
C SER A 200 -1.17 -26.87 21.16
N LYS A 201 -0.69 -26.31 20.04
CA LYS A 201 -0.03 -25.01 20.03
C LYS A 201 -1.02 -23.87 20.25
N THR A 202 -2.27 -24.02 19.81
CA THR A 202 -3.34 -23.09 20.19
C THR A 202 -3.55 -23.09 21.71
N GLU A 203 -3.61 -24.26 22.36
CA GLU A 203 -3.69 -24.34 23.82
C GLU A 203 -2.48 -23.66 24.49
N GLU A 204 -1.27 -23.96 24.02
CA GLU A 204 -0.01 -23.42 24.55
C GLU A 204 0.04 -21.88 24.52
N VAL A 205 -0.23 -21.28 23.35
CA VAL A 205 -0.26 -19.81 23.18
C VAL A 205 -1.41 -19.18 23.96
N ARG A 206 -2.55 -19.86 24.05
CA ARG A 206 -3.71 -19.38 24.81
C ARG A 206 -3.45 -19.39 26.32
N GLU A 207 -2.73 -20.38 26.83
CA GLU A 207 -2.39 -20.45 28.25
C GLU A 207 -1.32 -19.43 28.64
N ASP A 208 -0.49 -18.98 27.68
CA ASP A 208 0.50 -17.93 27.88
C ASP A 208 -0.09 -16.50 27.90
N ARG A 209 -0.90 -16.26 28.93
CA ARG A 209 -1.57 -14.96 29.16
C ARG A 209 -0.59 -13.81 29.38
N ALA A 210 0.64 -14.10 29.80
CA ALA A 210 1.66 -13.09 30.05
C ALA A 210 2.12 -12.41 28.76
N HIS A 211 2.01 -13.10 27.62
CA HIS A 211 2.51 -12.63 26.32
C HIS A 211 1.39 -12.24 25.34
N TRP A 212 0.16 -12.04 25.82
CA TRP A 212 -0.98 -11.58 25.00
C TRP A 212 -0.90 -10.12 24.55
N SER A 213 0.10 -9.36 24.99
CA SER A 213 0.19 -7.93 24.69
C SER A 213 0.25 -7.67 23.18
N THR A 214 -0.39 -6.58 22.75
CA THR A 214 -0.53 -6.22 21.32
C THR A 214 0.83 -6.05 20.62
N ASN A 215 1.87 -5.61 21.33
CA ASN A 215 3.23 -5.49 20.81
C ASN A 215 3.92 -6.84 20.56
N LEU A 216 3.44 -7.93 21.16
CA LEU A 216 3.98 -9.29 20.96
C LEU A 216 3.13 -10.08 19.97
N THR A 217 1.81 -10.02 20.09
CA THR A 217 0.91 -10.84 19.28
C THR A 217 0.29 -10.10 18.10
N GLY A 218 0.24 -8.77 18.10
CA GLY A 218 -0.57 -8.03 17.14
C GLY A 218 -2.09 -8.18 17.38
N ASP A 219 -2.50 -8.81 18.48
CA ASP A 219 -3.90 -8.82 18.92
C ASP A 219 -4.28 -7.41 19.38
N ILE A 220 -5.11 -6.74 18.59
CA ILE A 220 -5.56 -5.37 18.87
C ILE A 220 -6.31 -5.24 20.20
N TYR A 221 -6.82 -6.34 20.75
CA TYR A 221 -7.50 -6.34 22.05
C TYR A 221 -6.59 -6.75 23.21
N GLY A 222 -5.43 -7.35 22.91
CA GLY A 222 -4.51 -7.88 23.90
C GLY A 222 -5.16 -8.96 24.79
N LYS A 223 -6.07 -9.77 24.22
CA LYS A 223 -6.87 -10.79 24.93
C LYS A 223 -6.60 -12.21 24.42
N GLY A 224 -5.56 -12.41 23.63
CA GLY A 224 -5.22 -13.69 23.02
C GLY A 224 -6.27 -14.19 22.04
N TRP A 225 -7.02 -13.31 21.36
CA TRP A 225 -8.10 -13.70 20.44
C TRP A 225 -7.59 -14.45 19.21
N ILE A 226 -6.37 -14.15 18.79
CA ILE A 226 -5.70 -14.75 17.64
C ILE A 226 -4.74 -15.89 18.02
N SER A 227 -4.87 -16.47 19.22
CA SER A 227 -4.04 -17.60 19.67
C SER A 227 -4.14 -18.82 18.75
N GLU A 228 -5.31 -19.02 18.13
CA GLU A 228 -5.55 -20.09 17.17
C GLU A 228 -4.74 -19.92 15.87
N MET A 229 -4.58 -18.69 15.39
CA MET A 229 -3.79 -18.36 14.20
C MET A 229 -2.29 -18.58 14.47
N TYR A 230 -1.82 -18.24 15.68
CA TYR A 230 -0.47 -18.58 16.12
C TYR A 230 -0.29 -20.07 16.30
N GLY A 231 -1.29 -20.76 16.85
CA GLY A 231 -1.27 -22.22 16.97
C GLY A 231 -1.11 -22.89 15.61
N TYR A 232 -1.77 -22.39 14.57
CA TYR A 232 -1.55 -22.85 13.19
C TYR A 232 -0.10 -22.64 12.75
N SER A 233 0.38 -21.39 12.85
CA SER A 233 1.69 -20.99 12.32
C SER A 233 2.84 -21.71 13.02
N PHE A 234 2.78 -21.81 14.36
CA PHE A 234 3.75 -22.55 15.15
C PHE A 234 3.64 -24.07 14.96
N GLY A 235 2.42 -24.61 14.84
CA GLY A 235 2.21 -26.01 14.52
C GLY A 235 2.78 -26.39 13.15
N ALA A 236 2.60 -25.54 12.15
CA ALA A 236 3.13 -25.72 10.80
C ALA A 236 4.66 -25.68 10.79
N ALA A 237 5.25 -24.77 11.56
CA ALA A 237 6.69 -24.70 11.76
C ALA A 237 7.25 -25.99 12.40
N GLU A 238 6.58 -26.56 13.41
CA GLU A 238 6.99 -27.82 14.06
C GLU A 238 6.91 -29.03 13.12
N VAL A 239 5.99 -29.02 12.15
CA VAL A 239 5.91 -30.04 11.09
C VAL A 239 6.99 -29.83 10.02
N GLY A 240 7.51 -28.61 9.89
CA GLY A 240 8.47 -28.23 8.84
C GLY A 240 7.81 -27.76 7.54
N LEU A 241 6.55 -27.29 7.59
CA LEU A 241 5.84 -26.78 6.41
C LEU A 241 6.39 -25.42 6.01
N GLN A 242 6.48 -25.17 4.70
CA GLN A 242 6.91 -23.88 4.14
C GLN A 242 5.87 -23.35 3.18
N HIS A 243 5.13 -22.32 3.59
CA HIS A 243 4.02 -21.82 2.79
C HIS A 243 4.51 -21.13 1.50
N LYS A 244 3.74 -21.32 0.43
CA LYS A 244 3.68 -20.45 -0.72
C LYS A 244 2.62 -19.39 -0.43
N ILE A 245 3.07 -18.24 0.03
CA ILE A 245 2.20 -17.13 0.44
C ILE A 245 1.79 -16.32 -0.80
N ASN A 246 0.50 -16.00 -0.90
CA ASN A 246 -0.04 -15.23 -2.01
C ASN A 246 -1.09 -14.21 -1.54
N ASP A 247 -0.71 -12.93 -1.60
CA ASP A 247 -1.54 -11.77 -1.22
C ASP A 247 -2.64 -11.42 -2.23
N ASN A 248 -2.57 -12.00 -3.43
CA ASN A 248 -3.42 -11.65 -4.55
C ASN A 248 -4.68 -12.52 -4.62
N LEU A 249 -4.75 -13.63 -3.85
CA LEU A 249 -5.89 -14.55 -3.86
C LEU A 249 -7.09 -14.03 -3.09
N MET A 250 -6.84 -13.44 -1.92
CA MET A 250 -7.84 -13.01 -0.95
C MET A 250 -7.73 -11.51 -0.71
N ILE A 251 -8.87 -10.81 -0.65
CA ILE A 251 -8.90 -9.39 -0.32
C ILE A 251 -10.05 -9.07 0.66
N TYR A 252 -9.83 -8.10 1.54
CA TYR A 252 -10.91 -7.52 2.34
C TYR A 252 -11.73 -6.54 1.50
N PRO A 253 -13.07 -6.64 1.45
CA PRO A 253 -13.92 -5.55 0.96
C PRO A 253 -13.51 -4.20 1.59
N GLY A 254 -13.49 -3.14 0.78
CA GLY A 254 -12.96 -1.83 1.15
C GLY A 254 -11.48 -1.63 0.83
N TYR A 255 -10.71 -2.70 0.60
CA TYR A 255 -9.30 -2.60 0.20
C TYR A 255 -9.18 -2.48 -1.31
N ILE A 256 -8.16 -1.75 -1.76
CA ILE A 256 -7.89 -1.54 -3.19
C ILE A 256 -7.07 -2.73 -3.72
N PRO A 257 -7.60 -3.53 -4.66
CA PRO A 257 -6.81 -4.62 -5.25
C PRO A 257 -5.65 -4.05 -6.07
N ARG A 258 -4.51 -4.76 -6.09
CA ARG A 258 -3.37 -4.41 -6.96
C ARG A 258 -3.81 -4.32 -8.43
N GLU A 259 -3.17 -3.44 -9.19
CA GLU A 259 -3.48 -3.27 -10.61
C GLU A 259 -3.30 -4.61 -11.36
N GLY A 260 -4.29 -4.97 -12.19
CA GLY A 260 -4.29 -6.24 -12.93
C GLY A 260 -4.62 -7.51 -12.12
N VAL A 261 -4.54 -7.48 -10.79
CA VAL A 261 -4.83 -8.64 -9.92
C VAL A 261 -6.31 -8.79 -9.69
N GLU A 262 -6.95 -9.89 -10.12
CA GLU A 262 -8.36 -10.19 -9.83
C GLU A 262 -8.46 -11.20 -8.66
N PRO A 263 -8.88 -10.77 -7.45
CA PRO A 263 -8.96 -11.67 -6.30
C PRO A 263 -10.06 -12.71 -6.48
N ILE A 264 -9.79 -13.95 -6.12
CA ILE A 264 -10.77 -15.05 -6.24
C ILE A 264 -11.53 -15.30 -4.94
N LEU A 265 -11.17 -14.62 -3.85
CA LEU A 265 -11.76 -14.76 -2.53
C LEU A 265 -11.92 -13.38 -1.88
N LEU A 266 -13.08 -13.11 -1.29
CA LEU A 266 -13.30 -11.94 -0.44
C LEU A 266 -13.39 -12.40 1.02
N HIS A 267 -12.75 -11.69 1.94
CA HIS A 267 -12.88 -11.91 3.38
C HIS A 267 -13.54 -10.70 4.02
N TYR A 268 -14.81 -10.79 4.43
CA TYR A 268 -15.55 -9.64 4.99
C TYR A 268 -15.46 -9.54 6.52
N GLY A 269 -14.28 -9.86 7.06
CA GLY A 269 -14.01 -9.82 8.50
C GLY A 269 -13.92 -8.42 9.11
N LEU A 270 -13.73 -7.39 8.29
CA LEU A 270 -13.55 -6.00 8.71
C LEU A 270 -14.72 -5.11 8.22
N PRO A 271 -15.02 -3.99 8.92
CA PRO A 271 -16.00 -3.02 8.45
C PRO A 271 -15.53 -2.32 7.17
N PHE A 272 -16.45 -2.00 6.27
CA PHE A 272 -16.16 -1.26 5.03
C PHE A 272 -17.32 -0.37 4.58
N SER A 273 -17.01 0.63 3.74
CA SER A 273 -17.97 1.64 3.28
C SER A 273 -17.92 1.87 1.78
N VAL A 274 -19.06 2.27 1.20
CA VAL A 274 -19.23 2.69 -0.20
C VAL A 274 -20.06 3.96 -0.21
N GLY A 275 -19.39 5.12 -0.30
CA GLY A 275 -20.05 6.41 -0.12
C GLY A 275 -20.63 6.54 1.29
N ASN A 276 -21.92 6.85 1.39
CA ASN A 276 -22.64 6.98 2.66
C ASN A 276 -23.19 5.65 3.21
N TRP A 277 -23.01 4.55 2.48
CA TRP A 277 -23.42 3.22 2.91
C TRP A 277 -22.24 2.49 3.54
N SER A 278 -22.47 1.69 4.58
CA SER A 278 -21.45 0.90 5.27
C SER A 278 -21.99 -0.45 5.70
N PHE A 279 -21.08 -1.41 5.90
CA PHE A 279 -21.39 -2.72 6.45
C PHE A 279 -20.31 -3.16 7.43
N SER A 280 -20.75 -3.76 8.52
CA SER A 280 -19.93 -4.40 9.55
C SER A 280 -20.61 -5.70 9.94
N LYS A 281 -19.89 -6.83 9.86
CA LYS A 281 -20.47 -8.12 10.25
C LYS A 281 -20.87 -8.17 11.73
N LEU A 282 -20.17 -7.43 12.58
CA LEU A 282 -20.41 -7.42 14.03
C LEU A 282 -21.75 -6.77 14.38
N ASP A 283 -22.26 -5.87 13.53
CA ASP A 283 -23.58 -5.24 13.69
C ASP A 283 -24.72 -6.26 13.49
N HIS A 284 -24.39 -7.42 12.92
CA HIS A 284 -25.31 -8.52 12.59
C HIS A 284 -24.99 -9.79 13.39
N HIS A 285 -24.39 -9.66 14.58
CA HIS A 285 -24.02 -10.80 15.43
C HIS A 285 -25.22 -11.66 15.82
N GLU A 286 -26.31 -11.03 16.27
CA GLU A 286 -27.51 -11.72 16.75
C GLU A 286 -28.59 -11.89 15.67
N ASP A 287 -28.32 -11.45 14.44
CA ASP A 287 -29.32 -11.35 13.39
C ASP A 287 -29.75 -12.73 12.88
N ASP A 288 -31.02 -13.07 13.11
CA ASP A 288 -31.65 -14.31 12.65
C ASP A 288 -32.16 -14.22 11.20
N ILE A 289 -31.53 -13.36 10.39
CA ILE A 289 -31.94 -12.98 9.03
C ILE A 289 -32.16 -14.16 8.07
N VAL A 290 -31.53 -15.30 8.32
CA VAL A 290 -31.76 -16.55 7.56
C VAL A 290 -33.19 -17.06 7.69
N TYR A 291 -33.83 -16.81 8.83
CA TYR A 291 -35.16 -17.30 9.19
C TYR A 291 -36.25 -16.23 9.08
N ASP A 292 -35.86 -14.96 8.93
CA ASP A 292 -36.79 -13.83 8.74
C ASP A 292 -37.11 -13.63 7.25
N CYS A 293 -38.23 -14.21 6.80
CA CYS A 293 -38.63 -14.26 5.40
C CYS A 293 -38.64 -12.87 4.72
N GLY A 294 -37.83 -12.73 3.67
CA GLY A 294 -37.78 -11.53 2.83
C GLY A 294 -36.88 -10.41 3.36
N ARG A 295 -36.33 -10.53 4.58
CA ARG A 295 -35.34 -9.60 5.12
C ARG A 295 -33.97 -9.82 4.49
N LEU A 296 -33.33 -8.73 4.06
CA LEU A 296 -31.99 -8.74 3.47
C LEU A 296 -31.10 -7.73 4.20
N PHE A 297 -29.79 -7.84 4.05
CA PHE A 297 -28.87 -6.79 4.50
C PHE A 297 -29.17 -5.49 3.75
N PRO A 298 -28.86 -4.33 4.36
CA PRO A 298 -29.07 -3.03 3.73
C PRO A 298 -28.55 -2.98 2.30
N GLU A 299 -29.40 -2.55 1.37
CA GLU A 299 -29.07 -2.44 -0.05
C GLU A 299 -27.86 -1.53 -0.26
N PRO A 300 -26.75 -2.02 -0.84
CA PRO A 300 -25.60 -1.19 -1.17
C PRO A 300 -25.87 -0.37 -2.45
N PRO A 301 -25.08 0.68 -2.72
CA PRO A 301 -25.20 1.46 -3.95
C PRO A 301 -25.12 0.61 -5.22
N PHE A 302 -25.91 0.96 -6.24
CA PHE A 302 -25.87 0.26 -7.52
C PHE A 302 -24.55 0.52 -8.27
N PRO A 303 -24.13 -0.38 -9.17
CA PRO A 303 -22.91 -0.19 -9.96
C PRO A 303 -22.84 1.14 -10.72
N ARG A 304 -23.99 1.65 -11.19
CA ARG A 304 -24.07 2.96 -11.87
C ARG A 304 -23.78 4.13 -10.93
N GLU A 305 -24.16 4.01 -9.66
CA GLU A 305 -23.87 5.04 -8.66
C GLU A 305 -22.39 5.01 -8.29
N VAL A 306 -21.80 3.82 -8.13
CA VAL A 306 -20.35 3.66 -7.93
C VAL A 306 -19.54 4.28 -9.09
N HIS A 307 -20.00 4.14 -10.34
CA HIS A 307 -19.38 4.81 -11.49
C HIS A 307 -19.41 6.34 -11.42
N LEU A 308 -20.44 6.92 -10.79
CA LEU A 308 -20.57 8.37 -10.62
C LEU A 308 -19.82 8.87 -9.37
N MET A 309 -19.66 8.01 -8.36
CA MET A 309 -19.01 8.33 -7.09
C MET A 309 -17.48 8.41 -7.21
N GLU A 310 -16.87 7.52 -8.00
CA GLU A 310 -15.41 7.42 -8.07
C GLU A 310 -14.90 7.38 -9.52
N SER A 311 -13.99 8.30 -9.80
CA SER A 311 -13.34 8.46 -11.10
C SER A 311 -12.06 7.63 -11.23
N ASP A 312 -11.36 7.39 -10.12
CA ASP A 312 -10.17 6.56 -10.06
C ASP A 312 -10.52 5.08 -10.34
N PRO A 313 -9.96 4.45 -11.39
CA PRO A 313 -10.29 3.09 -11.77
C PRO A 313 -10.04 2.04 -10.67
N ASN A 314 -8.99 2.22 -9.86
CA ASN A 314 -8.56 1.26 -8.85
C ASN A 314 -9.42 1.38 -7.58
N LYS A 315 -9.68 2.61 -7.11
CA LYS A 315 -10.63 2.86 -6.01
C LYS A 315 -12.04 2.42 -6.41
N ARG A 316 -12.47 2.73 -7.63
CA ARG A 316 -13.77 2.28 -8.14
C ARG A 316 -13.88 0.76 -8.17
N ARG A 317 -12.80 0.07 -8.54
CA ARG A 317 -12.73 -1.40 -8.51
C ARG A 317 -12.86 -1.94 -7.09
N ALA A 318 -12.22 -1.31 -6.10
CA ALA A 318 -12.39 -1.64 -4.69
C ALA A 318 -13.86 -1.53 -4.27
N LEU A 319 -14.53 -0.43 -4.62
CA LEU A 319 -15.96 -0.22 -4.35
C LEU A 319 -16.83 -1.28 -5.03
N PHE A 320 -16.49 -1.72 -6.25
CA PHE A 320 -17.18 -2.82 -6.90
C PHE A 320 -17.06 -4.13 -6.15
N LEU A 321 -15.89 -4.48 -5.63
CA LEU A 321 -15.69 -5.68 -4.81
C LEU A 321 -16.51 -5.58 -3.50
N SER A 322 -16.58 -4.40 -2.90
CA SER A 322 -17.38 -4.14 -1.69
C SER A 322 -18.86 -4.38 -1.92
N ILE A 323 -19.46 -3.82 -2.98
CA ILE A 323 -20.88 -4.04 -3.27
C ILE A 323 -21.13 -5.48 -3.76
N GLU A 324 -20.19 -6.09 -4.50
CA GLU A 324 -20.27 -7.49 -4.95
C GLU A 324 -20.41 -8.45 -3.76
N CYS A 325 -19.68 -8.19 -2.68
CA CYS A 325 -19.77 -8.96 -1.43
C CYS A 325 -21.20 -8.99 -0.89
N ILE A 326 -21.80 -7.82 -0.66
CA ILE A 326 -23.16 -7.74 -0.09
C ILE A 326 -24.23 -8.20 -1.07
N HIS A 327 -24.09 -7.91 -2.35
CA HIS A 327 -25.02 -8.43 -3.35
C HIS A 327 -25.01 -9.97 -3.37
N THR A 328 -23.85 -10.61 -3.22
CA THR A 328 -23.72 -12.06 -3.17
C THR A 328 -24.34 -12.65 -1.90
N LEU A 329 -24.12 -12.02 -0.73
CA LEU A 329 -24.79 -12.39 0.52
C LEU A 329 -26.31 -12.30 0.40
N ASN A 330 -26.82 -11.18 -0.11
CA ASN A 330 -28.25 -10.94 -0.29
C ASN A 330 -28.88 -11.89 -1.31
N GLU A 331 -28.19 -12.23 -2.40
CA GLU A 331 -28.65 -13.28 -3.33
C GLU A 331 -28.73 -14.65 -2.64
N GLY A 332 -27.74 -15.01 -1.84
CA GLY A 332 -27.73 -16.25 -1.05
C GLY A 332 -28.92 -16.32 -0.09
N LEU A 333 -29.18 -15.25 0.66
CA LEU A 333 -30.33 -15.14 1.57
C LEU A 333 -31.67 -15.31 0.83
N LEU A 334 -31.83 -14.68 -0.34
CA LEU A 334 -33.05 -14.85 -1.15
C LEU A 334 -33.30 -16.29 -1.56
N LEU A 335 -32.23 -17.00 -1.96
CA LEU A 335 -32.33 -18.41 -2.32
C LEU A 335 -32.62 -19.27 -1.10
N GLN A 336 -32.02 -18.95 0.05
CA GLN A 336 -32.27 -19.67 1.29
C GLN A 336 -33.71 -19.46 1.81
N HIS A 337 -34.23 -18.23 1.79
CA HIS A 337 -35.62 -17.94 2.13
C HIS A 337 -36.59 -18.72 1.25
N LYS A 338 -36.31 -18.79 -0.05
CA LYS A 338 -37.10 -19.62 -0.97
C LYS A 338 -37.01 -21.11 -0.60
N ALA A 339 -35.84 -21.61 -0.23
CA ALA A 339 -35.66 -22.99 0.21
C ALA A 339 -36.40 -23.28 1.53
N ASN A 340 -36.50 -22.29 2.42
CA ASN A 340 -37.27 -22.33 3.66
C ASN A 340 -38.80 -22.21 3.42
N GLY A 341 -39.26 -22.08 2.18
CA GLY A 341 -40.68 -22.00 1.85
C GLY A 341 -41.31 -20.61 2.00
N CYS A 342 -40.51 -19.55 2.12
CA CYS A 342 -41.02 -18.19 2.19
C CYS A 342 -41.81 -17.80 0.92
N SER A 343 -42.86 -17.01 1.11
CA SER A 343 -43.59 -16.37 0.03
C SER A 343 -42.67 -15.51 -0.83
N LYS A 344 -43.01 -15.34 -2.12
CA LYS A 344 -42.22 -14.47 -3.01
C LYS A 344 -42.18 -13.05 -2.42
N PRO A 345 -40.99 -12.45 -2.26
CA PRO A 345 -40.87 -11.11 -1.71
C PRO A 345 -41.56 -10.10 -2.62
N THR A 346 -42.06 -9.02 -2.02
CA THR A 346 -42.63 -7.87 -2.74
C THR A 346 -41.60 -7.31 -3.71
N TRP A 347 -42.07 -6.86 -4.87
CA TRP A 347 -41.16 -6.35 -5.90
C TRP A 347 -40.42 -5.10 -5.39
N SER A 348 -39.10 -5.05 -5.64
CA SER A 348 -38.29 -3.86 -5.43
C SER A 348 -37.26 -3.71 -6.56
N LYS A 349 -36.74 -2.49 -6.73
CA LYS A 349 -35.68 -2.21 -7.70
C LYS A 349 -34.44 -3.10 -7.44
N TYR A 350 -34.09 -3.29 -6.18
CA TYR A 350 -32.97 -4.13 -5.76
C TYR A 350 -33.15 -5.60 -6.14
N LEU A 351 -34.32 -6.17 -5.87
CA LEU A 351 -34.61 -7.56 -6.23
C LEU A 351 -34.62 -7.78 -7.74
N SER A 352 -35.04 -6.78 -8.50
CA SER A 352 -34.93 -6.79 -9.96
C SER A 352 -33.47 -6.80 -10.42
N PHE A 353 -32.60 -6.01 -9.77
CA PHE A 353 -31.17 -5.99 -10.05
C PHE A 353 -30.48 -7.32 -9.73
N LEU A 354 -30.74 -7.93 -8.56
CA LEU A 354 -30.18 -9.24 -8.20
C LEU A 354 -30.61 -10.36 -9.17
N ARG A 355 -31.68 -10.17 -9.93
CA ARG A 355 -32.14 -11.10 -10.99
C ARG A 355 -31.70 -10.68 -12.40
N SER A 356 -30.97 -9.58 -12.53
CA SER A 356 -30.60 -9.01 -13.82
C SER A 356 -29.41 -9.72 -14.46
N LYS A 357 -29.31 -9.64 -15.79
CA LYS A 357 -28.12 -10.09 -16.53
C LYS A 357 -26.86 -9.34 -16.09
N THR A 358 -26.97 -8.05 -15.80
CA THR A 358 -25.85 -7.24 -15.33
C THR A 358 -25.24 -7.78 -14.05
N PHE A 359 -26.07 -8.15 -13.07
CA PHE A 359 -25.58 -8.74 -11.83
C PHE A 359 -24.95 -10.13 -12.07
N ALA A 360 -25.58 -10.96 -12.92
CA ALA A 360 -25.04 -12.27 -13.29
C ALA A 360 -23.67 -12.16 -14.00
N GLU A 361 -23.46 -11.14 -14.82
CA GLU A 361 -22.17 -10.85 -15.47
C GLU A 361 -21.12 -10.36 -14.47
N LEU A 362 -21.49 -9.46 -13.55
CA LEU A 362 -20.58 -8.93 -12.52
C LEU A 362 -20.07 -10.04 -11.59
N THR A 363 -20.95 -10.96 -11.23
CA THR A 363 -20.66 -12.06 -10.29
C THR A 363 -20.32 -13.38 -10.98
N ARG A 364 -19.97 -13.34 -12.27
CA ARG A 364 -19.44 -14.53 -12.96
C ARG A 364 -18.16 -15.02 -12.27
N PRO A 365 -17.92 -16.35 -12.23
CA PRO A 365 -16.70 -16.90 -11.67
C PRO A 365 -15.45 -16.23 -12.23
N LYS A 366 -14.54 -15.83 -11.34
CA LYS A 366 -13.22 -15.30 -11.69
C LYS A 366 -12.26 -16.47 -11.85
N LEU A 367 -11.45 -16.42 -12.90
CA LEU A 367 -10.41 -17.41 -13.13
C LEU A 367 -9.07 -16.83 -12.69
N LEU A 368 -8.17 -17.72 -12.28
CA LEU A 368 -6.80 -17.34 -11.97
C LEU A 368 -6.16 -16.68 -13.20
N THR A 369 -5.60 -15.49 -13.00
CA THR A 369 -4.74 -14.83 -13.99
C THR A 369 -3.28 -15.02 -13.58
N PRO A 370 -2.31 -14.86 -14.51
CA PRO A 370 -0.90 -14.88 -14.14
C PRO A 370 -0.57 -13.90 -13.00
N ALA A 371 -1.19 -12.71 -13.00
CA ALA A 371 -1.06 -11.72 -11.93
C ALA A 371 -1.63 -12.21 -10.58
N THR A 372 -2.72 -12.99 -10.60
CA THR A 372 -3.30 -13.59 -9.39
C THR A 372 -2.46 -14.75 -8.86
N ILE A 373 -1.77 -15.52 -9.72
CA ILE A 373 -0.97 -16.70 -9.33
C ILE A 373 0.41 -16.31 -8.78
N GLN A 374 0.96 -15.17 -9.20
CA GLN A 374 2.31 -14.76 -8.85
C GLN A 374 2.53 -14.74 -7.32
N THR A 375 3.31 -15.70 -6.83
CA THR A 375 3.70 -15.83 -5.42
C THR A 375 4.92 -14.97 -5.13
N GLU A 376 5.08 -14.50 -3.88
CA GLU A 376 6.25 -13.69 -3.48
C GLU A 376 7.60 -14.37 -3.74
N LYS A 377 7.63 -15.72 -3.85
CA LYS A 377 8.85 -16.51 -4.08
C LYS A 377 9.15 -16.77 -5.56
N GLU A 378 8.18 -16.73 -6.47
CA GLU A 378 8.39 -17.00 -7.92
C GLU A 378 8.80 -15.77 -8.73
N SER A 379 8.63 -14.56 -8.18
CA SER A 379 9.29 -13.35 -8.70
C SER A 379 10.82 -13.37 -8.51
N ILE A 380 11.36 -14.31 -7.74
CA ILE A 380 12.77 -14.34 -7.30
C ILE A 380 13.67 -15.21 -8.20
N GLN A 381 13.14 -16.10 -9.07
CA GLN A 381 13.96 -17.19 -9.65
C GLN A 381 14.03 -17.34 -11.18
N ALA A 382 13.58 -16.39 -12.00
CA ALA A 382 13.80 -16.46 -13.46
C ALA A 382 14.36 -15.16 -14.04
N VAL A 383 15.69 -15.12 -14.24
CA VAL A 383 16.40 -15.04 -15.53
C VAL A 383 17.81 -14.46 -15.31
N PRO A 384 18.88 -15.19 -15.64
CA PRO A 384 20.22 -14.62 -15.75
C PRO A 384 20.55 -14.16 -17.19
N LYS A 385 21.27 -13.03 -17.24
CA LYS A 385 22.20 -12.50 -18.25
C LYS A 385 21.73 -11.54 -19.37
N GLN A 386 22.44 -10.40 -19.34
CA GLN A 386 22.82 -9.46 -20.40
C GLN A 386 21.70 -8.62 -21.05
N PHE A 387 21.56 -7.37 -20.58
CA PHE A 387 20.77 -6.34 -21.25
C PHE A 387 21.65 -5.43 -22.11
N ILE A 388 21.49 -5.59 -23.42
CA ILE A 388 21.45 -4.45 -24.34
C ILE A 388 20.06 -3.85 -24.20
N ALA A 389 19.96 -2.52 -24.12
CA ALA A 389 18.71 -1.81 -23.91
C ALA A 389 17.66 -2.12 -25.00
N GLU A 390 16.52 -2.71 -24.63
CA GLU A 390 15.34 -2.83 -25.50
C GLU A 390 14.26 -1.80 -25.13
N PRO A 391 13.60 -1.14 -26.10
CA PRO A 391 12.52 -0.21 -25.84
C PRO A 391 11.19 -0.94 -25.63
N GLY A 392 10.60 -0.82 -24.43
CA GLY A 392 9.24 -1.32 -24.13
C GLY A 392 8.99 -1.81 -22.69
N ARG A 393 10.00 -1.85 -21.82
CA ARG A 393 9.84 -2.24 -20.41
C ARG A 393 9.25 -1.09 -19.59
N GLN A 394 8.10 -1.30 -18.94
CA GLN A 394 7.54 -0.32 -18.03
C GLN A 394 8.32 -0.37 -16.71
N TYR A 395 9.17 0.63 -16.49
CA TYR A 395 9.99 0.74 -15.27
C TYR A 395 9.13 1.11 -14.06
N PRO A 396 9.48 0.63 -12.84
CA PRO A 396 8.73 0.95 -11.63
C PRO A 396 8.70 2.45 -11.37
N LYS A 397 7.59 2.95 -10.82
CA LYS A 397 7.45 4.37 -10.49
C LYS A 397 8.37 4.73 -9.35
N ILE A 398 9.08 5.84 -9.50
CA ILE A 398 10.00 6.34 -8.47
C ILE A 398 9.57 7.72 -7.97
N HIS A 399 9.87 8.00 -6.70
CA HIS A 399 9.68 9.32 -6.12
C HIS A 399 10.91 9.67 -5.29
N THR A 400 11.47 10.85 -5.53
CA THR A 400 12.65 11.35 -4.82
C THR A 400 12.21 12.30 -3.70
N ILE A 401 12.70 12.07 -2.49
CA ILE A 401 12.44 12.93 -1.33
C ILE A 401 13.74 13.39 -0.70
N PHE A 402 13.72 14.56 -0.08
CA PHE A 402 14.83 15.09 0.70
C PHE A 402 14.29 15.97 1.83
N SER A 403 15.00 15.99 2.95
CA SER A 403 14.59 16.75 4.15
C SER A 403 15.33 18.08 4.26
N THR A 404 14.62 19.11 4.73
CA THR A 404 15.10 20.49 4.89
C THR A 404 14.43 21.17 6.08
N GLU A 405 15.01 22.27 6.55
CA GLU A 405 14.40 23.16 7.56
C GLU A 405 14.06 24.53 6.95
N CYS A 406 13.15 25.28 7.58
CA CYS A 406 12.77 26.66 7.19
C CYS A 406 13.89 27.70 7.47
N ILE A 407 15.09 27.50 6.94
CA ILE A 407 16.21 28.44 7.07
C ILE A 407 16.93 28.64 5.73
N THR A 408 17.53 29.82 5.57
CA THR A 408 18.22 30.27 4.35
C THR A 408 19.31 29.30 3.87
N TYR A 409 19.94 28.60 4.81
CA TYR A 409 20.92 27.56 4.52
C TYR A 409 20.37 26.44 3.61
N PHE A 410 19.13 26.01 3.82
CA PHE A 410 18.50 24.95 3.01
C PHE A 410 17.86 25.48 1.73
N ASP A 411 17.64 26.80 1.61
CA ASP A 411 17.03 27.38 0.42
C ASP A 411 17.93 27.24 -0.81
N TRP A 412 19.20 27.61 -0.69
CA TRP A 412 20.13 27.51 -1.82
C TRP A 412 20.50 26.06 -2.12
N GLN A 413 20.52 25.19 -1.10
CA GLN A 413 20.68 23.74 -1.26
C GLN A 413 19.50 23.15 -2.05
N THR A 414 18.27 23.55 -1.71
CA THR A 414 17.05 23.18 -2.45
C THR A 414 17.12 23.60 -3.91
N VAL A 415 17.54 24.85 -4.19
CA VAL A 415 17.72 25.34 -5.57
C VAL A 415 18.71 24.48 -6.35
N GLY A 416 19.87 24.17 -5.76
CA GLY A 416 20.88 23.31 -6.36
C GLY A 416 20.38 21.88 -6.64
N LEU A 417 19.78 21.23 -5.63
CA LEU A 417 19.29 19.86 -5.74
C LEU A 417 18.16 19.76 -6.77
N VAL A 418 17.17 20.66 -6.75
CA VAL A 418 16.05 20.66 -7.71
C VAL A 418 16.53 20.95 -9.12
N HIS A 419 17.48 21.88 -9.30
CA HIS A 419 18.07 22.13 -10.61
C HIS A 419 18.77 20.87 -11.16
N SER A 420 19.62 20.24 -10.35
CA SER A 420 20.35 19.04 -10.75
C SER A 420 19.44 17.82 -10.96
N PHE A 421 18.33 17.70 -10.21
CA PHE A 421 17.29 16.69 -10.44
C PHE A 421 16.78 16.74 -11.87
N HIS A 422 16.40 17.92 -12.36
CA HIS A 422 15.92 18.09 -13.74
C HIS A 422 17.03 17.88 -14.76
N LEU A 423 18.24 18.40 -14.50
CA LEU A 423 19.38 18.29 -15.41
C LEU A 423 19.84 16.83 -15.60
N SER A 424 19.80 16.04 -14.54
CA SER A 424 20.22 14.63 -14.54
C SER A 424 19.28 13.69 -15.29
N GLY A 425 18.06 14.14 -15.60
CA GLY A 425 17.01 13.29 -16.16
C GLY A 425 16.46 12.27 -15.17
N GLN A 426 16.57 12.54 -13.86
CA GLN A 426 16.02 11.67 -12.81
C GLN A 426 14.52 11.43 -13.06
N PRO A 427 14.07 10.16 -13.20
CA PRO A 427 12.67 9.89 -13.43
C PRO A 427 11.81 10.21 -12.19
N GLY A 428 10.49 10.29 -12.40
CA GLY A 428 9.52 10.44 -11.31
C GLY A 428 9.41 11.86 -10.76
N ASN A 429 8.75 11.97 -9.59
CA ASN A 429 8.52 13.25 -8.92
C ASN A 429 9.56 13.50 -7.83
N ILE A 430 9.78 14.77 -7.50
CA ILE A 430 10.58 15.19 -6.34
C ILE A 430 9.68 15.88 -5.29
N THR A 431 9.90 15.63 -4.01
CA THR A 431 9.23 16.36 -2.93
C THR A 431 10.20 16.71 -1.82
N ARG A 432 10.24 18.01 -1.48
CA ARG A 432 10.93 18.54 -0.32
C ARG A 432 10.09 18.30 0.93
N LEU A 433 10.67 17.68 1.95
CA LEU A 433 10.08 17.57 3.27
C LEU A 433 10.61 18.73 4.11
N LEU A 434 9.76 19.70 4.41
CA LEU A 434 10.17 20.97 5.02
C LEU A 434 9.70 21.04 6.48
N SER A 435 10.65 20.85 7.40
CA SER A 435 10.44 20.87 8.85
C SER A 435 10.54 22.29 9.42
N CYS A 436 9.46 22.79 10.01
CA CYS A 436 9.40 24.18 10.51
C CYS A 436 8.64 24.28 11.83
N SER A 437 9.03 25.26 12.65
CA SER A 437 8.17 25.72 13.74
C SER A 437 7.02 26.57 13.19
N ASP A 438 5.95 26.72 13.97
CA ASP A 438 4.81 27.56 13.59
C ASP A 438 5.21 29.05 13.43
N GLU A 439 6.22 29.49 14.19
CA GLU A 439 6.78 30.83 14.11
C GLU A 439 7.58 31.04 12.82
N ASP A 440 8.50 30.12 12.52
CA ASP A 440 9.36 30.19 11.33
C ASP A 440 8.51 30.09 10.05
N LEU A 441 7.52 29.19 10.04
CA LEU A 441 6.66 28.98 8.89
C LEU A 441 5.87 30.24 8.49
N LYS A 442 5.52 31.12 9.44
CA LYS A 442 4.82 32.39 9.16
C LYS A 442 5.70 33.41 8.47
N GLN A 443 7.01 33.36 8.69
CA GLN A 443 7.98 34.33 8.17
C GLN A 443 8.79 33.79 6.99
N TYR A 444 8.75 32.47 6.78
CA TYR A 444 9.47 31.80 5.72
C TYR A 444 8.99 32.26 4.34
N THR A 445 9.92 32.43 3.40
CA THR A 445 9.60 32.94 2.05
C THR A 445 9.91 31.93 0.94
N GLY A 446 10.70 30.89 1.23
CA GLY A 446 11.13 29.89 0.25
C GLY A 446 10.10 28.79 -0.05
N HIS A 447 8.80 29.08 0.00
CA HIS A 447 7.74 28.07 -0.17
C HIS A 447 7.70 27.42 -1.55
N ASP A 448 8.03 28.18 -2.60
CA ASP A 448 7.90 27.81 -4.00
C ASP A 448 9.20 27.24 -4.63
N LEU A 449 10.24 27.01 -3.81
CA LEU A 449 11.52 26.47 -4.27
C LEU A 449 11.44 25.02 -4.78
N ALA A 450 10.48 24.24 -4.27
CA ALA A 450 10.24 22.85 -4.65
C ALA A 450 8.79 22.45 -4.34
N PRO A 451 8.23 21.39 -4.98
CA PRO A 451 7.05 20.72 -4.47
C PRO A 451 7.31 20.31 -3.00
N THR A 452 6.51 20.82 -2.07
CA THR A 452 6.84 20.79 -0.63
C THR A 452 5.75 20.10 0.19
N HIS A 453 6.16 19.19 1.06
CA HIS A 453 5.36 18.64 2.15
C HIS A 453 5.80 19.30 3.47
N TYR A 454 4.88 19.95 4.16
CA TYR A 454 5.16 20.65 5.41
C TYR A 454 5.13 19.68 6.59
N VAL A 455 6.12 19.78 7.47
CA VAL A 455 6.31 18.90 8.62
C VAL A 455 6.51 19.76 9.87
N PRO A 456 5.86 19.44 11.00
CA PRO A 456 6.20 20.04 12.28
C PRO A 456 7.67 19.76 12.63
N SER A 457 8.43 20.81 12.99
CA SER A 457 9.82 20.64 13.41
C SER A 457 9.90 19.83 14.71
N MET A 458 10.77 18.82 14.70
CA MET A 458 11.20 18.04 15.86
C MET A 458 12.59 18.46 16.34
N SER A 459 13.18 19.54 15.78
CA SER A 459 14.52 20.03 16.17
C SER A 459 14.64 20.26 17.67
N LYS A 460 13.55 20.67 18.33
CA LYS A 460 13.43 20.65 19.78
C LYS A 460 12.47 19.55 20.18
N HIS A 461 12.98 18.52 20.83
CA HIS A 461 12.19 17.35 21.21
C HIS A 461 11.05 17.77 22.16
N PRO A 462 9.79 17.40 21.89
CA PRO A 462 8.63 17.93 22.62
C PRO A 462 8.58 17.50 24.10
N LEU A 463 9.07 16.29 24.41
CA LEU A 463 9.08 15.77 25.80
C LEU A 463 10.34 16.14 26.60
N THR A 464 11.53 15.99 26.02
CA THR A 464 12.80 16.17 26.74
C THR A 464 13.36 17.59 26.62
N GLY A 465 12.91 18.37 25.63
CA GLY A 465 13.47 19.67 25.30
C GLY A 465 14.85 19.61 24.64
N ASP A 466 15.40 18.42 24.35
CA ASP A 466 16.69 18.26 23.68
C ASP A 466 16.66 18.92 22.30
N TRP A 467 17.73 19.64 21.97
CA TRP A 467 17.87 20.28 20.67
C TRP A 467 18.74 19.42 19.76
N TYR A 468 18.11 18.79 18.78
CA TYR A 468 18.73 17.87 17.83
C TYR A 468 18.07 17.95 16.45
N PRO A 469 18.49 18.88 15.57
CA PRO A 469 17.83 19.10 14.28
C PRO A 469 17.82 17.91 13.32
N ALA A 470 18.84 17.05 13.37
CA ALA A 470 18.95 15.92 12.45
C ALA A 470 17.79 14.90 12.61
N ILE A 471 17.11 14.86 13.77
CA ILE A 471 15.89 14.05 13.96
C ILE A 471 14.76 14.42 13.00
N ASN A 472 14.79 15.62 12.41
CA ASN A 472 13.80 16.03 11.43
C ASN A 472 13.79 15.12 10.21
N LYS A 473 14.92 14.50 9.81
CA LYS A 473 14.94 13.60 8.65
C LYS A 473 14.04 12.38 8.85
N PRO A 474 14.21 11.53 9.88
CA PRO A 474 13.30 10.42 10.13
C PRO A 474 11.88 10.87 10.47
N ALA A 475 11.71 11.95 11.24
CA ALA A 475 10.40 12.47 11.59
C ALA A 475 9.62 12.95 10.35
N ALA A 476 10.29 13.64 9.43
CA ALA A 476 9.69 14.14 8.20
C ALA A 476 9.31 13.01 7.25
N VAL A 477 10.16 11.99 7.11
CA VAL A 477 9.87 10.80 6.30
C VAL A 477 8.64 10.08 6.86
N LEU A 478 8.59 9.84 8.17
CA LEU A 478 7.43 9.22 8.82
C LEU A 478 6.16 10.07 8.66
N HIS A 479 6.25 11.38 8.87
CA HIS A 479 5.14 12.30 8.71
C HIS A 479 4.63 12.31 7.25
N TRP A 480 5.52 12.32 6.28
CA TRP A 480 5.16 12.27 4.85
C TRP A 480 4.43 10.97 4.50
N LEU A 481 4.93 9.81 4.92
CA LEU A 481 4.28 8.52 4.67
C LEU A 481 2.85 8.45 5.21
N ASN A 482 2.59 9.10 6.35
CA ASN A 482 1.29 9.08 7.01
C ASN A 482 0.28 10.09 6.41
N HIS A 483 0.74 11.09 5.67
CA HIS A 483 -0.12 12.21 5.23
C HIS A 483 -0.14 12.43 3.71
N ALA A 484 0.82 11.88 2.96
CA ALA A 484 0.89 12.04 1.52
C ALA A 484 0.28 10.84 0.77
N ASN A 485 -0.39 11.12 -0.36
CA ASN A 485 -0.77 10.09 -1.31
C ASN A 485 0.43 9.78 -2.21
N ILE A 486 1.06 8.62 -2.00
CA ILE A 486 2.32 8.24 -2.66
C ILE A 486 2.01 7.25 -3.78
N ASP A 487 2.20 7.69 -5.03
CA ASP A 487 2.11 6.86 -6.24
C ASP A 487 3.52 6.50 -6.75
N ALA A 488 4.28 5.79 -5.91
CA ALA A 488 5.60 5.30 -6.26
C ALA A 488 5.90 3.96 -5.57
N GLU A 489 6.67 3.13 -6.26
CA GLU A 489 7.09 1.81 -5.79
C GLU A 489 8.44 1.90 -5.07
N PHE A 490 9.35 2.73 -5.58
CA PHE A 490 10.63 3.00 -4.94
C PHE A 490 10.77 4.47 -4.58
N ILE A 491 11.32 4.69 -3.39
CA ILE A 491 11.62 6.00 -2.87
C ILE A 491 13.14 6.18 -2.88
N VAL A 492 13.60 7.27 -3.50
CA VAL A 492 14.99 7.70 -3.42
C VAL A 492 15.07 8.79 -2.36
N ILE A 493 15.77 8.54 -1.27
CA ILE A 493 15.96 9.51 -0.18
C ILE A 493 17.35 10.11 -0.31
N LEU A 494 17.41 11.44 -0.42
CA LEU A 494 18.64 12.23 -0.57
C LEU A 494 18.77 13.25 0.56
N ASP A 495 19.99 13.72 0.79
CA ASP A 495 20.24 14.90 1.61
C ASP A 495 20.19 16.18 0.77
N ALA A 496 19.90 17.30 1.41
CA ALA A 496 19.78 18.59 0.72
C ALA A 496 21.11 19.07 0.12
N ASP A 497 22.24 18.64 0.68
CA ASP A 497 23.59 18.95 0.22
C ASP A 497 24.12 17.97 -0.84
N MET A 498 23.20 17.46 -1.67
CA MET A 498 23.52 16.57 -2.79
C MET A 498 23.22 17.24 -4.15
N ILE A 499 24.08 16.99 -5.15
CA ILE A 499 23.87 17.39 -6.56
C ILE A 499 23.84 16.13 -7.43
N LEU A 500 22.81 15.99 -8.27
CA LEU A 500 22.73 14.88 -9.21
C LEU A 500 23.53 15.17 -10.49
N ARG A 501 24.33 14.18 -10.89
CA ARG A 501 25.05 14.10 -12.17
C ARG A 501 24.35 13.21 -13.20
N GLY A 502 23.52 12.29 -12.73
CA GLY A 502 22.78 11.34 -13.56
C GLY A 502 21.67 10.66 -12.75
N PRO A 503 20.82 9.86 -13.42
CA PRO A 503 19.68 9.26 -12.76
C PRO A 503 20.12 8.16 -11.77
N ILE A 504 19.37 8.03 -10.69
CA ILE A 504 19.47 7.03 -9.64
C ILE A 504 18.24 6.15 -9.76
N THR A 505 18.40 4.99 -10.40
CA THR A 505 17.27 4.13 -10.73
C THR A 505 17.36 2.78 -10.01
N PRO A 506 16.24 2.27 -9.44
CA PRO A 506 16.25 1.00 -8.72
C PRO A 506 16.77 -0.18 -9.57
N TRP A 507 16.49 -0.19 -10.87
CA TRP A 507 16.88 -1.26 -11.78
C TRP A 507 18.36 -1.22 -12.20
N GLU A 508 19.01 -0.06 -12.22
CA GLU A 508 20.47 0.00 -12.45
C GLU A 508 21.26 -0.44 -11.22
N PHE A 509 20.75 -0.14 -10.02
CA PHE A 509 21.43 -0.43 -8.75
C PHE A 509 20.91 -1.69 -8.05
N ASN A 510 19.99 -2.42 -8.68
CA ASN A 510 19.38 -3.66 -8.17
C ASN A 510 18.66 -3.52 -6.82
N ALA A 511 18.05 -2.35 -6.55
CA ALA A 511 17.19 -2.19 -5.39
C ALA A 511 15.92 -3.04 -5.54
N GLU A 512 15.59 -3.77 -4.48
CA GLU A 512 14.45 -4.68 -4.42
C GLU A 512 13.75 -4.54 -3.06
N ARG A 513 12.52 -5.04 -2.96
CA ARG A 513 11.82 -5.15 -1.68
C ARG A 513 12.60 -6.06 -0.73
N GLY A 514 12.75 -5.64 0.53
CA GLY A 514 13.59 -6.27 1.56
C GLY A 514 15.10 -6.07 1.35
N ARG A 515 15.50 -5.46 0.23
CA ARG A 515 16.90 -5.28 -0.17
C ARG A 515 17.16 -3.87 -0.70
N PRO A 516 17.09 -2.85 0.18
CA PRO A 516 17.39 -1.47 -0.19
C PRO A 516 18.83 -1.31 -0.70
N VAL A 517 19.06 -0.33 -1.56
CA VAL A 517 20.42 0.09 -1.93
C VAL A 517 20.80 1.30 -1.10
N SER A 518 22.01 1.33 -0.58
CA SER A 518 22.52 2.53 0.06
C SER A 518 24.01 2.74 -0.16
N THR A 519 24.45 4.00 -0.14
CA THR A 519 25.87 4.34 -0.12
C THR A 519 26.42 4.24 1.29
N PRO A 520 27.66 3.76 1.48
CA PRO A 520 28.20 3.53 2.80
C PRO A 520 28.58 4.83 3.52
N TYR A 521 28.43 4.82 4.85
CA TYR A 521 29.05 5.79 5.76
C TYR A 521 30.12 5.09 6.60
N GLU A 522 31.34 5.02 6.08
CA GLU A 522 32.42 4.22 6.67
C GLU A 522 32.88 4.70 8.05
N TYR A 523 32.62 5.96 8.39
CA TYR A 523 32.90 6.51 9.71
C TYR A 523 31.94 6.01 10.79
N LEU A 524 30.85 5.32 10.44
CA LEU A 524 29.95 4.67 11.41
C LEU A 524 30.59 3.38 11.94
N ILE A 525 31.42 3.47 12.96
CA ILE A 525 32.09 2.31 13.56
C ILE A 525 31.22 1.54 14.58
N GLY A 526 30.10 2.12 15.01
CA GLY A 526 29.21 1.59 16.03
C GLY A 526 28.47 0.31 15.65
N CYS A 527 28.37 -0.02 14.35
CA CYS A 527 27.86 -1.30 13.89
C CYS A 527 28.75 -2.48 14.30
N ASP A 528 30.06 -2.25 14.51
CA ASP A 528 31.03 -3.32 14.75
C ASP A 528 31.43 -3.45 16.24
N ASN A 529 30.77 -2.73 17.15
CA ASN A 529 31.15 -2.67 18.56
C ASN A 529 29.96 -2.81 19.51
N GLU A 530 30.14 -2.40 20.76
CA GLU A 530 29.11 -2.51 21.80
C GLU A 530 27.85 -1.70 21.51
N LEU A 531 27.95 -0.60 20.75
CA LEU A 531 26.82 0.27 20.43
C LEU A 531 25.69 -0.50 19.70
N ALA A 532 26.05 -1.33 18.72
CA ALA A 532 25.07 -2.20 18.04
C ALA A 532 24.43 -3.21 18.99
N LYS A 533 25.19 -3.77 19.94
CA LYS A 533 24.65 -4.75 20.92
C LYS A 533 23.68 -4.11 21.91
N LEU A 534 23.89 -2.81 22.21
CA LEU A 534 23.01 -2.03 23.08
C LEU A 534 21.71 -1.64 22.37
N HIS A 535 21.81 -1.23 21.11
CA HIS A 535 20.70 -0.57 20.41
C HIS A 535 20.01 -1.40 19.33
N THR A 536 20.47 -2.62 19.04
CA THR A 536 19.73 -3.55 18.18
C THR A 536 19.80 -5.00 18.68
N ARG A 537 18.71 -5.74 18.45
CA ARG A 537 18.64 -7.19 18.67
C ARG A 537 19.39 -7.99 17.59
N HIS A 538 19.77 -7.33 16.50
CA HIS A 538 20.41 -7.94 15.33
C HIS A 538 21.70 -7.18 14.97
N PRO A 539 22.72 -7.15 15.85
CA PRO A 539 23.98 -6.47 15.56
C PRO A 539 24.68 -7.04 14.31
N ASP A 540 24.45 -8.31 13.98
CA ASP A 540 24.92 -8.99 12.76
C ASP A 540 24.23 -8.52 11.45
N ALA A 541 23.18 -7.72 11.58
CA ALA A 541 22.46 -7.10 10.47
C ALA A 541 22.66 -5.57 10.41
N CYS A 542 23.57 -5.00 11.19
CA CYS A 542 23.88 -3.57 11.16
C CYS A 542 24.78 -3.24 9.96
N ASP A 543 24.18 -2.63 8.94
CA ASP A 543 24.91 -2.11 7.79
C ASP A 543 25.34 -0.65 8.05
N LYS A 544 26.55 -0.26 7.63
CA LYS A 544 27.07 1.12 7.75
C LYS A 544 26.58 1.99 6.58
N VAL A 545 25.32 2.38 6.61
CA VAL A 545 24.60 2.98 5.47
C VAL A 545 23.88 4.27 5.85
N GLY A 546 23.30 4.97 4.87
CA GLY A 546 22.44 6.13 5.12
C GLY A 546 22.67 7.34 4.21
N GLY A 547 23.55 7.26 3.21
CA GLY A 547 23.77 8.34 2.24
C GLY A 547 22.64 8.42 1.21
N VAL A 548 22.89 8.05 -0.04
CA VAL A 548 21.80 7.86 -1.01
C VAL A 548 21.10 6.57 -0.65
N ILE A 549 19.77 6.62 -0.45
CA ILE A 549 18.97 5.44 -0.12
C ILE A 549 17.96 5.21 -1.25
N ILE A 550 17.91 3.99 -1.78
CA ILE A 550 16.86 3.53 -2.70
C ILE A 550 16.13 2.40 -1.99
N MET A 551 14.88 2.63 -1.63
CA MET A 551 14.11 1.71 -0.80
C MET A 551 12.72 1.51 -1.39
N HIS A 552 12.23 0.27 -1.37
CA HIS A 552 10.86 -0.02 -1.76
C HIS A 552 9.89 0.63 -0.74
N ILE A 553 8.77 1.20 -1.21
CA ILE A 553 7.82 1.96 -0.38
C ILE A 553 7.31 1.19 0.84
N ASP A 554 7.07 -0.11 0.68
CA ASP A 554 6.59 -0.96 1.78
C ASP A 554 7.68 -1.25 2.84
N ASP A 555 8.95 -1.36 2.44
CA ASP A 555 10.05 -1.45 3.41
C ASP A 555 10.14 -0.14 4.19
N LEU A 556 10.03 1.00 3.47
CA LEU A 556 10.06 2.33 4.06
C LEU A 556 8.90 2.54 5.05
N ARG A 557 7.70 2.02 4.78
CA ARG A 557 6.55 2.06 5.69
C ARG A 557 6.80 1.30 6.99
N ASN A 558 7.42 0.12 6.91
CA ASN A 558 7.77 -0.67 8.09
C ASN A 558 8.95 -0.04 8.87
N PHE A 559 9.88 0.56 8.13
CA PHE A 559 11.14 1.10 8.64
C PHE A 559 11.02 2.48 9.28
N ALA A 560 10.20 3.39 8.75
CA ALA A 560 10.25 4.80 9.11
C ALA A 560 9.98 5.08 10.61
N LEU A 561 9.09 4.32 11.24
CA LEU A 561 8.86 4.45 12.68
C LEU A 561 10.06 3.97 13.51
N LEU A 562 10.68 2.86 13.10
CA LEU A 562 11.88 2.33 13.75
C LEU A 562 13.07 3.28 13.59
N TRP A 563 13.22 3.91 12.42
CA TRP A 563 14.25 4.92 12.20
C TRP A 563 14.13 6.06 13.22
N LEU A 564 12.93 6.62 13.39
CA LEU A 564 12.69 7.68 14.37
C LEU A 564 12.95 7.20 15.80
N HIS A 565 12.35 6.07 16.19
CA HIS A 565 12.49 5.53 17.54
C HIS A 565 13.94 5.19 17.90
N LYS A 566 14.67 4.52 17.00
CA LYS A 566 16.08 4.18 17.23
C LYS A 566 16.97 5.42 17.23
N THR A 567 16.62 6.46 16.47
CA THR A 567 17.30 7.75 16.57
C THR A 567 17.16 8.34 17.97
N GLU A 568 15.94 8.35 18.53
CA GLU A 568 15.70 8.82 19.91
C GLU A 568 16.43 7.97 20.96
N GLU A 569 16.46 6.66 20.77
CA GLU A 569 17.14 5.72 21.67
C GLU A 569 18.65 5.96 21.73
N VAL A 570 19.32 6.04 20.56
CA VAL A 570 20.76 6.35 20.48
C VAL A 570 21.03 7.76 20.97
N ARG A 571 20.15 8.71 20.65
CA ARG A 571 20.28 10.10 21.13
C ARG A 571 20.14 10.19 22.66
N ALA A 572 19.34 9.34 23.30
CA ALA A 572 19.25 9.33 24.76
C ALA A 572 20.53 8.79 25.43
N ASP A 573 21.30 7.93 24.74
CA ASP A 573 22.50 7.29 25.27
C ASP A 573 23.76 8.17 25.19
N LYS A 574 23.76 9.24 25.97
CA LYS A 574 24.88 10.19 26.06
C LYS A 574 26.17 9.56 26.59
N ALA A 575 26.09 8.40 27.25
CA ALA A 575 27.26 7.72 27.81
C ALA A 575 28.16 7.12 26.71
N HIS A 576 27.60 6.83 25.53
CA HIS A 576 28.30 6.16 24.43
C HIS A 576 28.57 7.06 23.23
N TYR A 577 28.57 8.38 23.40
CA TYR A 577 28.86 9.35 22.32
C TYR A 577 30.33 9.42 21.91
N ALA A 578 31.23 8.81 22.68
CA ALA A 578 32.67 8.90 22.47
C ALA A 578 33.06 8.51 21.03
N LYS A 579 34.06 9.21 20.48
CA LYS A 579 34.48 9.07 19.08
C LYS A 579 34.95 7.66 18.75
N ASN A 580 35.55 6.97 19.71
CA ASN A 580 35.99 5.58 19.56
C ASN A 580 34.84 4.55 19.58
N ILE A 581 33.61 4.97 19.92
CA ILE A 581 32.41 4.12 19.90
C ILE A 581 31.53 4.47 18.69
N THR A 582 31.30 5.74 18.42
CA THR A 582 30.36 6.19 17.38
C THR A 582 31.06 6.65 16.10
N GLY A 583 32.34 7.00 16.14
CA GLY A 583 32.99 7.73 15.06
C GLY A 583 32.55 9.19 14.94
N ASP A 584 31.69 9.69 15.85
CA ASP A 584 31.34 11.11 15.92
C ASP A 584 32.57 11.91 16.36
N ILE A 585 33.12 12.70 15.44
CA ILE A 585 34.31 13.50 15.72
C ILE A 585 34.07 14.60 16.77
N TYR A 586 32.80 14.96 17.01
CA TYR A 586 32.39 15.98 17.96
C TYR A 586 31.96 15.40 19.31
N GLU A 587 31.86 14.07 19.43
CA GLU A 587 31.44 13.36 20.65
C GLU A 587 30.12 13.89 21.24
N SER A 588 29.24 14.36 20.36
CA SER A 588 28.05 15.14 20.72
C SER A 588 26.74 14.39 20.42
N GLY A 589 26.84 13.20 19.82
CA GLY A 589 25.72 12.42 19.33
C GLY A 589 25.11 13.00 18.06
N TRP A 590 25.87 13.74 17.26
CA TRP A 590 25.37 14.43 16.06
C TRP A 590 24.85 13.44 15.01
N ILE A 591 25.52 12.30 14.89
CA ILE A 591 25.21 11.22 13.93
C ILE A 591 24.23 10.17 14.49
N SER A 592 23.52 10.47 15.58
CA SER A 592 22.55 9.53 16.20
C SER A 592 21.48 9.08 15.22
N GLU A 593 21.05 9.94 14.29
CA GLU A 593 20.06 9.63 13.26
C GLU A 593 20.56 8.60 12.23
N MET A 594 21.85 8.61 11.91
CA MET A 594 22.47 7.64 11.00
C MET A 594 22.56 6.26 11.67
N TYR A 595 22.83 6.23 12.98
CA TYR A 595 22.73 5.01 13.78
C TYR A 595 21.29 4.55 13.96
N GLY A 596 20.36 5.49 14.16
CA GLY A 596 18.94 5.22 14.17
C GLY A 596 18.48 4.54 12.88
N TYR A 597 18.99 4.98 11.72
CA TYR A 597 18.77 4.31 10.45
C TYR A 597 19.31 2.88 10.47
N SER A 598 20.61 2.73 10.75
CA SER A 598 21.31 1.44 10.67
C SER A 598 20.72 0.40 11.63
N PHE A 599 20.45 0.79 12.88
CA PHE A 599 19.82 -0.07 13.88
C PHE A 599 18.34 -0.32 13.58
N GLY A 600 17.58 0.69 13.12
CA GLY A 600 16.20 0.50 12.72
C GLY A 600 16.05 -0.46 11.54
N ALA A 601 16.99 -0.43 10.59
CA ALA A 601 17.04 -1.34 9.46
C ALA A 601 17.47 -2.75 9.89
N ALA A 602 18.42 -2.85 10.82
CA ALA A 602 18.85 -4.11 11.42
C ALA A 602 17.71 -4.80 12.18
N GLU A 603 16.83 -4.05 12.87
CA GLU A 603 15.63 -4.59 13.52
C GLU A 603 14.68 -5.28 12.53
N LEU A 604 14.64 -4.80 11.29
CA LEU A 604 13.88 -5.40 10.20
C LEU A 604 14.72 -6.40 9.36
N LYS A 605 16.00 -6.58 9.71
CA LYS A 605 16.98 -7.37 8.96
C LYS A 605 17.05 -7.00 7.47
N LEU A 606 16.83 -5.73 7.13
CA LEU A 606 17.01 -5.23 5.78
C LEU A 606 18.47 -5.43 5.38
N ARG A 607 18.71 -6.16 4.29
CA ARG A 607 20.07 -6.41 3.79
C ARG A 607 20.39 -5.40 2.70
N HIS A 608 21.22 -4.41 2.99
CA HIS A 608 21.53 -3.40 2.00
C HIS A 608 22.42 -3.94 0.89
N LEU A 609 22.12 -3.55 -0.33
CA LEU A 609 23.12 -3.50 -1.40
C LEU A 609 23.93 -2.22 -1.21
N ILE A 610 25.12 -2.40 -0.62
CA ILE A 610 26.04 -1.29 -0.38
C ILE A 610 26.87 -1.04 -1.63
N THR A 611 26.78 0.15 -2.19
CA THR A 611 27.56 0.54 -3.38
C THR A 611 28.24 1.88 -3.20
N ARG A 612 29.52 1.95 -3.59
CA ARG A 612 30.31 3.18 -3.63
C ARG A 612 30.17 3.91 -4.97
N GLU A 613 29.48 3.32 -5.94
CA GLU A 613 29.44 3.82 -7.32
C GLU A 613 28.43 4.95 -7.53
N ILE A 614 27.54 5.20 -6.56
CA ILE A 614 26.50 6.23 -6.68
C ILE A 614 27.02 7.61 -6.26
N LEU A 615 27.70 7.70 -5.12
CA LEU A 615 28.01 8.97 -4.43
C LEU A 615 29.51 9.18 -4.30
N ILE A 616 29.95 10.41 -4.53
CA ILE A 616 31.32 10.86 -4.26
C ILE A 616 31.30 12.23 -3.57
N TYR A 617 32.25 12.44 -2.66
CA TYR A 617 32.52 13.74 -2.08
C TYR A 617 33.45 14.53 -3.02
N PRO A 618 33.11 15.77 -3.42
CA PRO A 618 34.08 16.67 -4.04
C PRO A 618 35.37 16.75 -3.22
N GLY A 619 36.53 16.82 -3.89
CA GLY A 619 37.84 16.72 -3.24
C GLY A 619 38.33 15.29 -2.95
N TYR A 620 37.56 14.25 -3.26
CA TYR A 620 38.01 12.86 -3.15
C TYR A 620 38.46 12.32 -4.50
N ILE A 621 39.50 11.48 -4.52
CA ILE A 621 39.97 10.84 -5.75
C ILE A 621 38.91 9.85 -6.23
N PRO A 622 38.39 9.98 -7.47
CA PRO A 622 37.39 9.06 -7.99
C PRO A 622 37.98 7.69 -8.30
N GLU A 623 37.20 6.63 -8.10
CA GLU A 623 37.58 5.28 -8.50
C GLU A 623 37.61 5.16 -10.04
N PRO A 624 38.64 4.52 -10.63
CA PRO A 624 38.76 4.38 -12.07
C PRO A 624 37.54 3.70 -12.71
N GLY A 625 36.96 4.35 -13.72
CA GLY A 625 35.83 3.80 -14.49
C GLY A 625 34.45 3.97 -13.85
N VAL A 626 34.36 4.47 -12.61
CA VAL A 626 33.09 4.72 -11.93
C VAL A 626 32.43 6.00 -12.42
N LYS A 627 31.14 5.92 -12.75
CA LYS A 627 30.33 7.07 -13.19
C LYS A 627 29.36 7.51 -12.09
N TYR A 628 29.91 8.19 -11.09
CA TYR A 628 29.14 8.70 -9.95
C TYR A 628 27.89 9.48 -10.40
N ARG A 629 26.77 9.21 -9.71
CA ARG A 629 25.46 9.83 -9.94
C ARG A 629 25.19 11.02 -9.05
N VAL A 630 25.89 11.14 -7.92
CA VAL A 630 25.65 12.16 -6.90
C VAL A 630 26.95 12.73 -6.37
N PHE A 631 27.03 14.05 -6.26
CA PHE A 631 27.99 14.74 -5.39
C PHE A 631 27.39 14.98 -4.03
N HIS A 632 28.11 14.66 -2.96
CA HIS A 632 27.76 15.07 -1.59
C HIS A 632 28.74 16.14 -1.12
N TYR A 633 28.35 17.41 -1.14
CA TYR A 633 29.25 18.53 -0.80
C TYR A 633 29.17 18.90 0.69
N GLY A 634 29.04 17.88 1.54
CA GLY A 634 28.88 18.05 2.98
C GLY A 634 30.13 18.52 3.73
N LEU A 635 31.31 18.46 3.10
CA LEU A 635 32.63 18.75 3.68
C LEU A 635 33.35 19.85 2.88
N GLU A 636 34.35 20.49 3.50
CA GLU A 636 35.27 21.38 2.78
C GLU A 636 36.01 20.61 1.68
N PHE A 637 36.11 21.20 0.48
CA PHE A 637 36.96 20.71 -0.59
C PHE A 637 37.77 21.83 -1.25
N ARG A 638 38.87 21.47 -1.89
CA ARG A 638 39.86 22.40 -2.45
C ARG A 638 40.27 22.04 -3.87
N VAL A 639 40.53 23.07 -4.66
CA VAL A 639 41.11 22.99 -6.01
C VAL A 639 42.20 24.05 -6.10
N GLY A 640 43.47 23.64 -6.01
CA GLY A 640 44.59 24.56 -5.86
C GLY A 640 44.43 25.48 -4.64
N ASN A 641 44.43 26.80 -4.88
CA ASN A 641 44.24 27.83 -3.84
C ASN A 641 42.77 28.18 -3.57
N TRP A 642 41.83 27.60 -4.33
CA TRP A 642 40.41 27.81 -4.17
C TRP A 642 39.81 26.74 -3.24
N SER A 643 38.84 27.11 -2.43
CA SER A 643 38.17 26.21 -1.49
C SER A 643 36.69 26.53 -1.38
N PHE A 644 35.87 25.52 -1.14
CA PHE A 644 34.47 25.66 -0.80
C PHE A 644 34.13 24.85 0.44
N ASP A 645 33.42 25.47 1.37
CA ASP A 645 32.78 24.82 2.51
C ASP A 645 31.39 25.44 2.66
N LYS A 646 30.36 24.58 2.61
CA LYS A 646 28.96 25.00 2.75
C LYS A 646 28.68 25.70 4.08
N ALA A 647 29.40 25.36 5.15
CA ALA A 647 29.20 25.94 6.47
C ALA A 647 29.42 27.47 6.47
N ASN A 648 30.25 27.98 5.57
CA ASN A 648 30.50 29.42 5.41
C ASN A 648 29.29 30.20 4.86
N TYR A 649 28.27 29.50 4.34
CA TYR A 649 27.09 30.08 3.71
C TYR A 649 25.80 29.77 4.47
N ARG A 650 25.91 29.47 5.78
CA ARG A 650 24.77 29.14 6.63
C ARG A 650 23.77 30.28 6.81
N ASP A 651 24.29 31.49 6.99
CA ASP A 651 23.48 32.69 7.25
C ASP A 651 23.49 33.67 6.06
N VAL A 652 23.92 33.20 4.88
CA VAL A 652 24.03 34.03 3.68
C VAL A 652 22.75 33.88 2.84
N GLU A 653 22.08 35.00 2.58
CA GLU A 653 20.90 35.08 1.72
C GLU A 653 21.28 34.88 0.24
N MET A 654 21.50 33.64 -0.20
CA MET A 654 21.89 33.33 -1.58
C MET A 654 20.71 33.35 -2.57
N VAL A 655 19.51 33.01 -2.10
CA VAL A 655 18.31 32.87 -2.94
C VAL A 655 17.59 34.20 -3.14
N ASN A 656 17.46 34.99 -2.07
CA ASN A 656 16.72 36.26 -2.09
C ASN A 656 17.56 37.45 -2.56
N ARG A 657 18.87 37.42 -2.35
CA ARG A 657 19.77 38.47 -2.84
C ARG A 657 20.07 38.22 -4.32
N CYS A 658 19.53 39.08 -5.18
CA CYS A 658 19.78 39.00 -6.62
C CYS A 658 21.27 38.90 -6.93
N TRP A 659 21.59 37.95 -7.82
CA TRP A 659 22.93 37.66 -8.33
C TRP A 659 23.94 37.20 -7.29
N ALA A 660 23.49 36.80 -6.09
CA ALA A 660 24.35 36.12 -5.14
C ALA A 660 24.82 34.77 -5.72
N LYS A 661 26.14 34.55 -5.66
CA LYS A 661 26.77 33.33 -6.16
C LYS A 661 27.96 32.94 -5.28
N PHE A 662 28.34 31.68 -5.33
CA PHE A 662 29.57 31.21 -4.71
C PHE A 662 30.79 31.68 -5.50
N PRO A 663 31.98 31.75 -4.87
CA PRO A 663 33.23 32.09 -5.55
C PRO A 663 33.44 31.20 -6.77
N ASP A 664 33.79 31.81 -7.91
CA ASP A 664 34.04 31.07 -9.13
C ASP A 664 35.21 30.11 -8.93
N PRO A 665 35.09 28.83 -9.32
CA PRO A 665 36.21 27.90 -9.26
C PRO A 665 37.29 28.27 -10.29
N PRO A 666 38.52 27.72 -10.14
CA PRO A 666 39.55 27.82 -11.16
C PRO A 666 39.07 27.33 -12.53
N ASP A 667 39.67 27.86 -13.60
CA ASP A 667 39.38 27.37 -14.95
C ASP A 667 39.99 25.96 -15.13
N PRO A 668 39.23 24.97 -15.65
CA PRO A 668 39.76 23.63 -15.90
C PRO A 668 41.07 23.58 -16.70
N SER A 669 41.31 24.55 -17.58
CA SER A 669 42.55 24.67 -18.37
C SER A 669 43.78 25.09 -17.55
N THR A 670 43.57 25.58 -16.33
CA THR A 670 44.63 26.01 -15.40
C THR A 670 45.03 24.92 -14.40
N LEU A 671 44.40 23.74 -14.48
CA LEU A 671 44.67 22.62 -13.57
C LEU A 671 46.00 21.92 -13.90
N ASP A 672 46.55 21.26 -12.89
CA ASP A 672 47.71 20.40 -13.06
C ASP A 672 47.31 19.11 -13.78
N HIS A 673 47.87 18.90 -14.98
CA HIS A 673 47.63 17.73 -15.82
C HIS A 673 48.63 16.59 -15.60
N THR A 674 49.58 16.73 -14.66
CA THR A 674 50.64 15.73 -14.43
C THR A 674 50.15 14.49 -13.69
N ASN A 675 49.09 14.62 -12.89
CA ASN A 675 48.49 13.52 -12.14
C ASN A 675 47.01 13.38 -12.52
N GLU A 676 46.66 12.28 -13.18
CA GLU A 676 45.31 12.02 -13.69
C GLU A 676 44.28 11.91 -12.57
N ASP A 677 44.61 11.29 -11.45
CA ASP A 677 43.71 11.14 -10.29
C ASP A 677 43.38 12.50 -9.67
N VAL A 678 44.38 13.37 -9.52
CA VAL A 678 44.23 14.73 -9.02
C VAL A 678 43.43 15.59 -9.99
N LEU A 679 43.70 15.46 -11.29
CA LEU A 679 42.97 16.16 -12.33
C LEU A 679 41.49 15.78 -12.32
N GLN A 680 41.16 14.48 -12.25
CA GLN A 680 39.76 14.02 -12.21
C GLN A 680 39.03 14.49 -10.96
N ARG A 681 39.67 14.41 -9.78
CA ARG A 681 39.14 14.96 -8.53
C ARG A 681 38.81 16.45 -8.67
N ASP A 682 39.73 17.23 -9.22
CA ASP A 682 39.58 18.68 -9.35
C ASP A 682 38.48 19.02 -10.36
N LEU A 683 38.40 18.32 -11.49
CA LEU A 683 37.33 18.48 -12.47
C LEU A 683 35.95 18.19 -11.88
N LEU A 684 35.79 17.11 -11.11
CA LEU A 684 34.53 16.80 -10.42
C LEU A 684 34.16 17.86 -9.37
N SER A 685 35.16 18.40 -8.66
CA SER A 685 34.96 19.46 -7.68
C SER A 685 34.50 20.77 -8.33
N ILE A 686 35.10 21.12 -9.46
CA ILE A 686 34.69 22.27 -10.29
C ILE A 686 33.28 22.05 -10.85
N GLU A 687 32.96 20.85 -11.34
CA GLU A 687 31.63 20.50 -11.84
C GLU A 687 30.56 20.78 -10.78
N CYS A 688 30.75 20.27 -9.56
CA CYS A 688 29.83 20.45 -8.45
C CYS A 688 29.49 21.92 -8.17
N ILE A 689 30.51 22.79 -8.04
CA ILE A 689 30.26 24.20 -7.71
C ILE A 689 29.74 25.00 -8.91
N LYS A 690 30.13 24.64 -10.14
CA LYS A 690 29.56 25.26 -11.35
C LYS A 690 28.06 24.96 -11.45
N THR A 691 27.64 23.74 -11.16
CA THR A 691 26.21 23.37 -11.13
C THR A 691 25.43 24.17 -10.08
N LEU A 692 26.00 24.36 -8.88
CA LEU A 692 25.39 25.20 -7.83
C LEU A 692 25.26 26.67 -8.26
N ASN A 693 26.32 27.26 -8.82
CA ASN A 693 26.30 28.64 -9.31
C ASN A 693 25.33 28.83 -10.47
N GLU A 694 25.26 27.86 -11.38
CA GLU A 694 24.31 27.88 -12.50
C GLU A 694 22.85 27.81 -12.01
N ALA A 695 22.57 26.95 -11.02
CA ALA A 695 21.25 26.86 -10.41
C ALA A 695 20.80 28.20 -9.79
N LEU A 696 21.70 28.89 -9.07
CA LEU A 696 21.43 30.21 -8.50
C LEU A 696 21.22 31.27 -9.58
N ARG A 697 22.06 31.29 -10.62
CA ARG A 697 21.92 32.21 -11.76
C ARG A 697 20.55 32.08 -12.42
N LEU A 698 20.16 30.85 -12.79
CA LEU A 698 18.86 30.57 -13.42
C LEU A 698 17.69 30.91 -12.49
N HIS A 699 17.84 30.69 -11.19
CA HIS A 699 16.84 31.09 -10.21
C HIS A 699 16.65 32.61 -10.17
N HIS A 700 17.73 33.39 -10.15
CA HIS A 700 17.67 34.86 -10.16
C HIS A 700 17.10 35.42 -11.47
N GLU A 701 17.42 34.81 -12.60
CA GLU A 701 16.81 35.13 -13.89
C GLU A 701 15.30 34.90 -13.87
N LYS A 702 14.86 33.75 -13.35
CA LYS A 702 13.43 33.44 -13.22
C LYS A 702 12.69 34.40 -12.28
N ARG A 703 13.37 34.97 -11.29
CA ARG A 703 12.82 36.01 -10.39
C ARG A 703 12.84 37.42 -10.98
N ASN A 704 13.25 37.58 -12.24
CA ASN A 704 13.40 38.88 -12.91
C ASN A 704 14.31 39.84 -12.14
N CYS A 705 15.39 39.34 -11.56
CA CYS A 705 16.44 40.20 -11.03
C CYS A 705 16.94 41.13 -12.15
N LEU A 706 17.01 42.44 -11.89
CA LEU A 706 17.50 43.41 -12.86
C LEU A 706 18.97 43.13 -13.15
N ASP A 707 19.33 43.07 -14.43
CA ASP A 707 20.70 42.81 -14.88
C ASP A 707 21.66 43.81 -14.21
N PRO A 708 22.74 43.37 -13.54
CA PRO A 708 23.70 44.26 -12.91
C PRO A 708 24.28 45.31 -13.88
N SER A 709 24.35 44.97 -15.18
CA SER A 709 24.80 45.87 -16.24
C SER A 709 23.84 47.03 -16.52
N THR A 710 22.55 46.88 -16.18
CA THR A 710 21.52 47.95 -16.31
C THR A 710 21.46 48.88 -15.09
N LEU A 711 22.04 48.49 -13.95
CA LEU A 711 22.17 49.31 -12.73
C LEU A 711 23.38 50.27 -12.76
N SER A 712 24.24 50.16 -13.78
CA SER A 712 25.42 51.04 -13.98
C SER A 712 25.08 52.48 -14.41
N THR A 713 23.81 52.83 -14.62
CA THR A 713 23.39 54.19 -14.98
C THR A 713 22.45 54.83 -13.96
N SER A 714 22.87 54.88 -12.70
CA SER A 714 22.49 55.99 -11.79
C SER A 714 23.53 56.17 -10.68
N ARG A 715 23.93 57.42 -10.48
CA ARG A 715 25.11 57.94 -9.76
C ARG A 715 25.36 57.45 -8.31
N PRO A 716 26.62 57.57 -7.82
CA PRO A 716 27.12 56.90 -6.63
C PRO A 716 26.72 57.62 -5.34
N ASN A 717 26.44 56.86 -4.27
CA ASN A 717 26.52 57.39 -2.90
C ASN A 717 27.09 56.34 -1.95
N THR A 718 28.36 56.58 -1.63
CA THR A 718 29.07 56.32 -0.36
C THR A 718 28.93 54.95 0.31
N ALA A 719 29.98 54.15 0.11
CA ALA A 719 30.40 53.10 1.01
C ALA A 719 30.68 53.65 2.42
N LYS A 720 30.23 52.94 3.44
CA LYS A 720 30.86 52.91 4.77
C LYS A 720 31.00 51.47 5.20
N GLU A 721 32.24 50.98 5.16
CA GLU A 721 32.69 49.81 5.90
C GLU A 721 32.39 49.99 7.39
N ILE A 722 31.81 48.98 8.03
CA ILE A 722 32.04 48.74 9.46
C ILE A 722 32.23 47.24 9.65
N ALA A 723 33.49 46.85 9.86
CA ALA A 723 33.87 45.59 10.45
C ALA A 723 33.38 45.54 11.91
N MET A 724 32.83 44.40 12.36
CA MET A 724 32.71 44.13 13.80
C MET A 724 33.04 42.67 14.16
N SER A 725 34.21 42.60 14.81
CA SER A 725 34.70 41.66 15.81
C SER A 725 33.68 40.80 16.56
N ARG A 726 34.10 39.55 16.80
CA ARG A 726 33.65 38.60 17.84
C ARG A 726 33.52 39.27 19.22
N LYS A 727 32.46 38.92 19.97
CA LYS A 727 32.52 38.71 21.44
C LYS A 727 31.31 37.93 21.98
N PHE A 728 31.63 36.95 22.81
CA PHE A 728 30.77 36.14 23.70
C PHE A 728 30.05 36.99 24.76
N GLY A 729 28.89 36.52 25.26
CA GLY A 729 28.24 37.07 26.46
C GLY A 729 26.95 36.33 26.87
N SER A 730 26.98 35.73 28.06
CA SER A 730 26.02 34.83 28.73
C SER A 730 24.93 35.55 29.58
N PHE A 731 23.77 34.91 29.70
CA PHE A 731 22.74 34.83 30.78
C PHE A 731 22.09 36.06 31.48
N ASP A 732 20.76 35.90 31.67
CA ASP A 732 19.86 36.17 32.81
C ASP A 732 18.93 37.40 32.99
N GLU A 733 17.64 37.02 33.20
CA GLU A 733 16.55 37.46 34.11
C GLU A 733 15.75 38.80 34.02
N ILE A 734 14.42 38.60 33.77
CA ILE A 734 13.19 39.07 34.47
C ILE A 734 12.89 40.59 34.67
N ASN A 735 11.81 41.12 34.05
CA ASN A 735 10.53 41.54 34.71
C ASN A 735 9.59 42.45 33.86
N ALA A 736 8.34 42.00 33.79
CA ALA A 736 7.03 42.68 33.83
C ALA A 736 6.86 44.17 33.40
N ALA A 737 5.86 44.44 32.54
CA ALA A 737 4.67 45.23 32.90
C ALA A 737 3.60 45.31 31.77
N ARG A 738 2.34 45.23 32.20
CA ARG A 738 1.05 45.39 31.49
C ARG A 738 0.86 46.78 30.83
N SER A 739 0.06 46.90 29.77
CA SER A 739 -1.34 47.40 29.84
C SER A 739 -2.05 47.43 28.47
N ASN A 740 -3.39 47.38 28.53
CA ASN A 740 -4.37 47.18 27.46
C ASN A 740 -4.70 48.48 26.69
N HIS A 741 -5.22 48.37 25.46
CA HIS A 741 -6.58 48.84 25.09
C HIS A 741 -6.95 48.57 23.61
N LEU A 742 -8.03 47.81 23.41
CA LEU A 742 -8.93 47.69 22.24
C LEU A 742 -9.74 49.01 22.02
N PRO A 743 -10.69 49.12 21.05
CA PRO A 743 -10.80 48.63 19.66
C PRO A 743 -11.37 49.71 18.69
N ASN A 744 -11.51 49.45 17.38
CA ASN A 744 -12.72 49.91 16.66
C ASN A 744 -13.03 49.18 15.33
N ASN A 745 -14.33 48.97 15.12
CA ASN A 745 -15.00 48.42 13.95
C ASN A 745 -15.03 49.41 12.76
N ASN A 746 -15.18 48.87 11.54
CA ASN A 746 -16.24 49.32 10.62
C ASN A 746 -16.45 48.34 9.45
N SER A 747 -17.70 47.93 9.29
CA SER A 747 -18.29 47.23 8.15
C SER A 747 -18.83 48.22 7.11
N HIS A 748 -18.79 47.86 5.81
CA HIS A 748 -19.96 47.86 4.89
C HIS A 748 -19.54 47.69 3.41
N GLY A 749 -20.32 46.88 2.67
CA GLY A 749 -20.82 47.28 1.35
C GLY A 749 -20.39 46.47 0.12
N LEU A 750 -21.31 45.64 -0.39
CA LEU A 750 -21.29 44.93 -1.68
C LEU A 750 -21.22 45.87 -2.92
N SER A 751 -20.55 45.42 -3.99
CA SER A 751 -21.13 45.27 -5.35
C SER A 751 -20.12 44.74 -6.39
N LYS A 752 -20.56 43.74 -7.18
CA LYS A 752 -20.11 43.39 -8.55
C LYS A 752 -21.30 43.70 -9.49
N PRO A 753 -21.26 43.59 -10.85
CA PRO A 753 -20.23 43.13 -11.80
C PRO A 753 -20.01 44.19 -12.94
N ALA A 754 -19.29 44.04 -14.07
CA ALA A 754 -19.19 42.98 -15.09
C ALA A 754 -18.14 43.41 -16.17
N VAL A 755 -17.37 42.50 -16.81
CA VAL A 755 -17.52 42.06 -18.25
C VAL A 755 -16.73 42.97 -19.26
N ILE A 756 -15.92 42.52 -20.25
CA ILE A 756 -15.75 41.19 -20.89
C ILE A 756 -14.63 41.18 -21.97
N ASP A 757 -14.24 39.95 -22.32
CA ASP A 757 -13.87 39.38 -23.64
C ASP A 757 -12.80 39.98 -24.56
N ARG A 758 -11.86 39.09 -24.94
CA ARG A 758 -11.49 38.95 -26.35
C ARG A 758 -11.09 37.54 -26.86
N MET A 759 -11.28 36.44 -26.12
CA MET A 759 -10.78 35.12 -26.56
C MET A 759 -11.75 33.92 -26.51
N PHE A 760 -13.06 34.11 -26.32
CA PHE A 760 -14.01 32.98 -26.18
C PHE A 760 -15.20 32.94 -27.18
N SER A 761 -15.19 33.71 -28.29
CA SER A 761 -16.33 33.71 -29.22
C SER A 761 -16.27 32.65 -30.35
N SER A 762 -15.09 32.09 -30.69
CA SER A 762 -14.99 31.16 -31.83
C SER A 762 -15.46 29.73 -31.52
N PHE A 763 -15.34 29.27 -30.27
CA PHE A 763 -15.64 27.89 -29.90
C PHE A 763 -17.15 27.59 -29.76
N ARG A 764 -17.94 28.61 -29.39
CA ARG A 764 -19.39 28.48 -29.20
C ARG A 764 -20.18 28.41 -30.51
N PHE A 765 -19.71 29.09 -31.56
CA PHE A 765 -20.33 28.98 -32.89
C PHE A 765 -20.16 27.59 -33.51
N TRP A 766 -19.01 26.95 -33.29
CA TRP A 766 -18.74 25.62 -33.84
C TRP A 766 -19.61 24.55 -33.19
N LEU A 767 -19.81 24.63 -31.86
CA LEU A 767 -20.73 23.75 -31.13
C LEU A 767 -22.19 23.93 -31.58
N VAL A 768 -22.68 25.15 -31.75
CA VAL A 768 -24.07 25.35 -32.20
C VAL A 768 -24.30 24.83 -33.61
N ALA A 769 -23.33 24.98 -34.52
CA ALA A 769 -23.41 24.42 -35.87
C ALA A 769 -23.45 22.87 -35.84
N LEU A 770 -22.66 22.24 -34.96
CA LEU A 770 -22.59 20.79 -34.82
C LEU A 770 -23.89 20.19 -34.25
N TRP A 771 -24.50 20.88 -33.29
CA TRP A 771 -25.82 20.52 -32.74
C TRP A 771 -26.94 20.71 -33.76
N ALA A 772 -26.89 21.76 -34.59
CA ALA A 772 -27.85 21.96 -35.67
C ALA A 772 -27.74 20.87 -36.74
N PHE A 773 -26.53 20.49 -37.14
CA PHE A 773 -26.30 19.41 -38.10
C PHE A 773 -26.76 18.04 -37.57
N ALA A 774 -26.51 17.75 -36.29
CA ALA A 774 -27.00 16.53 -35.65
C ALA A 774 -28.54 16.49 -35.58
N GLY A 775 -29.17 17.62 -35.27
CA GLY A 775 -30.64 17.74 -35.25
C GLY A 775 -31.27 17.54 -36.62
N PHE A 776 -30.71 18.15 -37.68
CA PHE A 776 -31.19 17.94 -39.05
C PHE A 776 -30.97 16.50 -39.54
N GLY A 777 -29.84 15.87 -39.18
CA GLY A 777 -29.58 14.47 -39.48
C GLY A 777 -30.59 13.52 -38.82
N PHE A 778 -30.94 13.77 -37.55
CA PHE A 778 -31.93 12.99 -36.82
C PHE A 778 -33.34 13.14 -37.43
N LEU A 779 -33.73 14.35 -37.81
CA LEU A 779 -35.01 14.61 -38.47
C LEU A 779 -35.09 14.00 -39.88
N ALA A 780 -33.99 13.98 -40.64
CA ALA A 780 -33.93 13.32 -41.95
C ALA A 780 -34.10 11.79 -41.83
N VAL A 781 -33.45 11.16 -40.84
CA VAL A 781 -33.60 9.72 -40.57
C VAL A 781 -35.03 9.38 -40.15
N MET A 782 -35.64 10.19 -39.28
CA MET A 782 -37.04 10.02 -38.90
C MET A 782 -37.98 10.20 -40.10
N PHE A 783 -37.74 11.18 -40.97
CA PHE A 783 -38.54 11.37 -42.17
C PHE A 783 -38.46 10.16 -43.12
N VAL A 784 -37.29 9.53 -43.29
CA VAL A 784 -37.12 8.31 -44.11
C VAL A 784 -37.81 7.08 -43.49
N VAL A 785 -37.75 6.94 -42.16
CA VAL A 785 -38.39 5.83 -41.43
C VAL A 785 -39.92 5.95 -41.41
N PHE A 786 -40.46 7.17 -41.35
CA PHE A 786 -41.91 7.39 -41.35
C PHE A 786 -42.54 7.54 -42.75
N SER A 787 -41.74 7.83 -43.79
CA SER A 787 -42.21 7.88 -45.19
C SER A 787 -42.30 6.50 -45.86
N SER A 788 -41.62 5.48 -45.31
CA SER A 788 -41.58 4.12 -45.86
C SER A 788 -42.75 3.22 -45.43
N ARG A 789 -43.72 3.74 -44.66
CA ARG A 789 -44.94 3.01 -44.25
C ARG A 789 -46.22 3.72 -44.69
N LYS A 790 -46.55 3.67 -45.99
CA LYS A 790 -47.96 3.78 -46.48
C LYS A 790 -48.12 3.38 -47.95
N LYS A 791 -48.60 2.14 -48.20
CA LYS A 791 -49.75 1.78 -49.08
C LYS A 791 -49.72 0.28 -49.46
N ARG A 792 -50.70 -0.49 -48.99
CA ARG A 792 -51.88 -0.85 -49.82
C ARG A 792 -52.94 -1.61 -49.01
N THR A 793 -54.16 -1.09 -49.13
CA THR A 793 -55.47 -1.53 -48.64
C THR A 793 -56.16 -2.45 -49.66
N ARG A 794 -56.98 -3.43 -49.23
CA ARG A 794 -58.45 -3.55 -49.53
C ARG A 794 -59.08 -4.95 -49.29
N GLY A 795 -60.29 -4.93 -48.71
CA GLY A 795 -61.43 -5.86 -48.95
C GLY A 795 -61.54 -7.05 -47.98
N LYS A 796 -62.68 -7.53 -47.48
CA LYS A 796 -64.13 -7.27 -47.68
C LYS A 796 -64.91 -7.80 -46.45
N ASN A 797 -66.06 -7.17 -46.19
CA ASN A 797 -67.26 -7.51 -45.40
C ASN A 797 -67.47 -8.97 -44.88
N TYR A 798 -68.05 -9.18 -43.68
CA TYR A 798 -69.51 -9.36 -43.43
C TYR A 798 -69.86 -9.73 -41.95
N ARG A 799 -70.91 -9.07 -41.44
CA ARG A 799 -71.95 -9.42 -40.42
C ARG A 799 -71.66 -9.86 -38.96
N ASN A 800 -72.31 -9.07 -38.09
CA ASN A 800 -72.89 -9.35 -36.76
C ASN A 800 -73.49 -10.75 -36.53
N LYS A 801 -73.31 -11.27 -35.29
CA LYS A 801 -74.44 -11.72 -34.45
C LYS A 801 -74.11 -11.69 -32.95
N ARG A 802 -74.98 -10.98 -32.21
CA ARG A 802 -75.16 -10.95 -30.75
C ARG A 802 -75.76 -12.27 -30.24
N ARG A 803 -75.38 -12.69 -29.03
CA ARG A 803 -76.22 -13.16 -27.88
C ARG A 803 -75.31 -13.94 -26.90
N SER A 804 -75.06 -13.45 -25.69
CA SER A 804 -75.89 -13.45 -24.47
C SER A 804 -75.82 -14.76 -23.67
N SER A 805 -75.32 -14.64 -22.43
CA SER A 805 -75.82 -15.21 -21.16
C SER A 805 -75.94 -16.73 -20.96
N HIS A 806 -75.60 -17.10 -19.70
CA HIS A 806 -75.72 -18.38 -19.00
C HIS A 806 -74.63 -19.40 -19.38
N THR A 807 -73.83 -19.94 -18.46
CA THR A 807 -74.07 -20.29 -17.04
C THR A 807 -72.75 -20.26 -16.29
#